data_AF-A0AA96W4V9-F1
#
_entry.id   AF-A0AA96W4V9-F1
#
_cell.length_a   1.000
_cell.length_b   1.000
_cell.length_c   1.000
_cell.angle_alpha   90.00
_cell.angle_beta   90.00
_cell.angle_gamma   90.00
#
_symmetry.space_group_name_H-M   'P 1'
#
loop_
_entity.id
_entity.type
_entity.pdbx_description
1 polymer ?
#
loop_
_entity_poly.entity_id
_entity_poly.type
_entity_poly.pdbx_seq_one_letter_code
_entity_poly.pdbx_strand_id
1 'polypeptide(L)'
;MVAFDGASPQEIIDKLFVGKDAPYGPYECVKTPEPIGDRMLWATLQRPGDESDLFDAFLFGNIFGVAGELWEHEVRNLLRLQAIGHPALPEIVDGGLDAGLGVAFTMTRQIGTRLSEAWVRDDFPQWVRDNRSLAFEQYSLLVDALSQLHGARILHRNLTPGAITIRQNGDGRYAFALGRFEMSALLGNLVRTLYAPSRNDEYRTLMNALYLEQPAGIERAHHLAYLAPETWPSLFDEVPEPRRDWSSTDVFGLGVFGWELFCGSLAETLPESYTAVSTAGPGELLGVLETLHTKMRQHLQTQSGRGIPRELVRVLLGMLDPEPGARRSSFEVARSLEEHWGSICGLWEDIDPERQPYLVAFMPAESVDTVYRQRQWIAHSPEEPTGRDELREFLKWELRQAELVWSPGGAKGFVSGREERLQQAEWALIGEQAVWFCAFLYDETLSGQIQTRHTRTLVIKYLVDRRFAQEILAARPRRRIGRIDLVAYRARQDLSAHFEGRPDWMPLTEAVKAGRAAHDPRNQQLLRSMEFMLDYQGVMQRARQYPYTRVAEGSSGSTHILQIDRDRDPEYRHSNPLLTAFAADPRRRPALGDFAASLLAEQAEKHGEVALDVVAGEGTPYFGRDRVHVTLVGRKDADTVEVRASDARRLPPVGWLRPAQDRGTAIQFSRMARGVEAMRQKPGLMRALHSPSSITINRGQWHPDDSDERPQLTDKARKIIGRMLETHPFFALQGPPGTGKTTVATRAVQRYLRAEPGARVLVSAQSNGALDHLGLRLTEQLRTELDERRVLLLREIPDSRGLDSLPPALQPYTLTRLSESLRDDIRQAAQRMAALGPGGAGIGRAELRLAQEWADLVDNNLLEVSDRIKAGANIVLATCSIAGTLSEEIRDASDIFDWVLIEEAAKAWPTEIIMPLVLGVRWTLIGDHRQLGPHRATDVRNFLETLRKSGNVQVARHVEMAESYLAHLELFGTLFKEDEQQHRPGSPLDKLEQQFRMHPDIAEPVARAFYQQRGEDGEVKYDPTGLPETFLVTPLTGYAKRHELTTPPYIAGSPLVWLDTSHRRDCTDKPYWRNDGEAKLVTELVEQLADTADSDSLDLAVLTPYSQQVRVLGQFGNLRNRVHTVHSFQGQEADLVIVSLVRSTVQGPDVRHNVGHVAQAELVNVLLSRARKLLVVVGDLPHFEEHGGEAWKHVTTVFRRIGKIRDAVQEPLG
;
A
#
# COMPACT_ATOMS: atom_id res chain seq x y z
N MET A 1 17.85 -44.75 -2.38
CA MET A 1 18.87 -44.44 -1.33
C MET A 1 20.08 -43.77 -1.99
N VAL A 2 20.27 -42.45 -2.00
CA VAL A 2 20.09 -41.50 -0.90
C VAL A 2 19.89 -40.09 -1.50
N ALA A 3 18.73 -39.46 -1.34
CA ALA A 3 18.46 -38.14 -1.94
C ALA A 3 18.75 -36.93 -1.03
N PHE A 4 19.28 -37.20 0.17
CA PHE A 4 19.66 -36.20 1.15
C PHE A 4 21.05 -36.49 1.74
N ASP A 5 22.01 -36.89 0.89
CA ASP A 5 23.44 -37.05 1.23
C ASP A 5 23.78 -37.89 2.49
N GLY A 6 22.90 -38.80 2.87
CA GLY A 6 23.09 -39.77 3.97
C GLY A 6 22.50 -39.29 5.28
N ALA A 7 22.00 -38.07 5.33
CA ALA A 7 21.32 -37.51 6.49
C ALA A 7 19.93 -38.15 6.67
N SER A 8 19.57 -38.45 7.91
CA SER A 8 18.22 -38.90 8.23
C SER A 8 17.21 -37.75 8.04
N PRO A 9 15.94 -38.06 7.74
CA PRO A 9 14.85 -37.08 7.73
C PRO A 9 14.85 -36.10 8.90
N GLN A 10 15.11 -36.60 10.12
CA GLN A 10 15.15 -35.78 11.33
C GLN A 10 16.35 -34.81 11.32
N GLU A 11 17.52 -35.25 10.90
CA GLU A 11 18.74 -34.40 10.86
C GLU A 11 18.59 -33.21 9.89
N ILE A 12 17.85 -33.39 8.79
CA ILE A 12 17.58 -32.32 7.83
C ILE A 12 16.64 -31.28 8.44
N ILE A 13 15.57 -31.74 9.09
CA ILE A 13 14.62 -30.86 9.79
C ILE A 13 15.33 -30.09 10.90
N ASP A 14 16.17 -30.78 11.67
CA ASP A 14 16.87 -30.16 12.79
C ASP A 14 17.84 -29.09 12.30
N LYS A 15 18.63 -29.37 11.26
CA LYS A 15 19.56 -28.40 10.66
C LYS A 15 18.89 -27.16 10.09
N LEU A 16 17.70 -27.30 9.51
CA LEU A 16 17.01 -26.21 8.81
C LEU A 16 16.13 -25.38 9.74
N PHE A 17 15.43 -26.03 10.68
CA PHE A 17 14.33 -25.40 11.42
C PHE A 17 14.49 -25.43 12.95
N VAL A 18 15.21 -26.40 13.51
CA VAL A 18 15.18 -26.64 14.98
C VAL A 18 16.33 -25.95 15.70
N GLY A 19 15.99 -25.13 16.70
CA GLY A 19 16.95 -24.39 17.51
C GLY A 19 17.22 -22.97 17.02
N LYS A 20 17.93 -22.18 17.84
CA LYS A 20 18.12 -20.73 17.62
C LYS A 20 19.07 -20.39 16.48
N ASP A 21 20.00 -21.30 16.18
CA ASP A 21 21.01 -21.10 15.14
C ASP A 21 20.57 -21.67 13.79
N ALA A 22 19.39 -22.28 13.73
CA ALA A 22 18.85 -22.84 12.50
C ALA A 22 18.48 -21.71 11.51
N PRO A 23 18.82 -21.84 10.22
CA PRO A 23 18.67 -20.80 9.21
C PRO A 23 17.23 -20.34 9.00
N TYR A 24 16.26 -21.21 9.30
CA TYR A 24 14.81 -20.99 9.20
C TYR A 24 14.11 -21.29 10.54
N GLY A 25 14.86 -21.29 11.65
CA GLY A 25 14.34 -21.51 13.00
C GLY A 25 13.94 -20.21 13.72
N PRO A 26 13.53 -20.30 15.01
CA PRO A 26 13.49 -21.51 15.84
C PRO A 26 12.11 -22.19 15.85
N TYR A 27 12.07 -23.47 15.48
CA TYR A 27 10.92 -24.37 15.58
C TYR A 27 11.24 -25.63 16.40
N GLU A 28 10.21 -26.39 16.74
CA GLU A 28 10.27 -27.74 17.30
C GLU A 28 9.55 -28.72 16.37
N CYS A 29 10.10 -29.91 16.17
CA CYS A 29 9.47 -30.94 15.34
C CYS A 29 8.52 -31.79 16.20
N VAL A 30 7.23 -31.79 15.85
CA VAL A 30 6.15 -32.36 16.68
C VAL A 30 5.97 -33.87 16.43
N LYS A 31 6.25 -34.32 15.20
CA LYS A 31 6.10 -35.71 14.76
C LYS A 31 7.32 -36.13 13.96
N THR A 32 7.58 -37.43 13.91
CA THR A 32 8.63 -37.98 13.04
C THR A 32 8.37 -37.57 11.59
N PRO A 33 9.34 -36.95 10.90
CA PRO A 33 9.19 -36.55 9.51
C PRO A 33 8.89 -37.75 8.60
N GLU A 34 7.93 -37.59 7.70
CA GLU A 34 7.44 -38.63 6.79
C GLU A 34 8.07 -38.48 5.40
N PRO A 35 8.88 -39.46 4.93
CA PRO A 35 9.42 -39.43 3.57
C PRO A 35 8.37 -39.82 2.52
N ILE A 36 8.33 -39.08 1.42
CA ILE A 36 7.46 -39.36 0.26
C ILE A 36 8.36 -39.74 -0.92
N GLY A 37 8.40 -41.03 -1.24
CA GLY A 37 9.38 -41.58 -2.18
C GLY A 37 10.82 -41.30 -1.75
N ASP A 38 11.75 -41.23 -2.72
CA ASP A 38 13.17 -41.05 -2.42
C ASP A 38 13.58 -39.59 -2.20
N ARG A 39 12.81 -38.59 -2.65
CA ARG A 39 13.27 -37.19 -2.77
C ARG A 39 12.42 -36.13 -2.07
N MET A 40 11.35 -36.51 -1.38
CA MET A 40 10.47 -35.56 -0.69
C MET A 40 10.34 -35.91 0.78
N LEU A 41 10.15 -34.88 1.60
CA LEU A 41 9.96 -35.03 3.04
C LEU A 41 8.85 -34.10 3.51
N TRP A 42 8.00 -34.61 4.39
CA TRP A 42 6.99 -33.81 5.09
C TRP A 42 7.26 -33.83 6.60
N ALA A 43 7.09 -32.69 7.26
CA ALA A 43 7.23 -32.58 8.71
C ALA A 43 6.20 -31.61 9.29
N THR A 44 5.76 -31.87 10.52
CA THR A 44 4.95 -30.93 11.31
C THR A 44 5.84 -30.23 12.34
N LEU A 45 5.87 -28.92 12.28
CA LEU A 45 6.67 -28.02 13.11
C LEU A 45 5.78 -27.18 14.02
N GLN A 46 6.37 -26.66 15.10
CA GLN A 46 5.71 -25.82 16.10
C GLN A 46 6.65 -24.72 16.60
N ARG A 47 6.12 -23.55 16.96
CA ARG A 47 6.95 -22.51 17.61
C ARG A 47 7.16 -22.81 19.09
N PRO A 48 8.37 -22.60 19.64
CA PRO A 48 8.63 -22.78 21.06
C PRO A 48 7.69 -21.89 21.91
N GLY A 49 6.92 -22.51 22.81
CA GLY A 49 6.02 -21.81 23.74
C GLY A 49 4.62 -21.48 23.22
N ASP A 50 4.25 -21.90 22.01
CA ASP A 50 2.87 -21.80 21.50
C ASP A 50 2.37 -23.17 21.01
N GLU A 51 1.74 -23.93 21.91
CA GLU A 51 1.25 -25.28 21.63
C GLU A 51 0.11 -25.33 20.59
N SER A 52 -0.49 -24.18 20.27
CA SER A 52 -1.64 -24.08 19.36
C SER A 52 -1.27 -23.79 17.90
N ASP A 53 -0.01 -23.44 17.64
CA ASP A 53 0.46 -22.97 16.33
C ASP A 53 1.31 -24.04 15.62
N LEU A 54 0.66 -24.82 14.75
CA LEU A 54 1.27 -25.90 13.97
C LEU A 54 1.52 -25.47 12.52
N PHE A 55 2.64 -25.93 11.98
CA PHE A 55 3.10 -25.64 10.63
C PHE A 55 3.45 -26.94 9.90
N ASP A 56 3.00 -27.08 8.66
CA ASP A 56 3.41 -28.15 7.77
C ASP A 56 4.57 -27.66 6.90
N ALA A 57 5.72 -28.33 6.99
CA ALA A 57 6.89 -28.10 6.17
C ALA A 57 7.03 -29.22 5.13
N PHE A 58 7.09 -28.85 3.85
CA PHE A 58 7.30 -29.76 2.73
C PHE A 58 8.65 -29.46 2.08
N LEU A 59 9.51 -30.48 2.02
CA LEU A 59 10.88 -30.36 1.54
C LEU A 59 11.10 -31.24 0.30
N PHE A 60 11.94 -30.74 -0.59
CA PHE A 60 12.32 -31.32 -1.88
C PHE A 60 13.84 -31.42 -1.93
N GLY A 61 14.36 -32.64 -1.94
CA GLY A 61 15.78 -32.91 -2.04
C GLY A 61 16.29 -32.88 -3.48
N ASN A 62 17.60 -32.68 -3.61
CA ASN A 62 18.34 -32.64 -4.88
C ASN A 62 17.89 -31.52 -5.83
N ILE A 63 17.54 -30.36 -5.27
CA ILE A 63 17.20 -29.15 -6.02
C ILE A 63 18.44 -28.26 -6.11
N PHE A 64 18.95 -28.10 -7.33
CA PHE A 64 20.18 -27.35 -7.61
C PHE A 64 20.09 -26.60 -8.94
N GLY A 65 20.95 -25.59 -9.13
CA GLY A 65 21.05 -24.82 -10.38
C GLY A 65 19.72 -24.21 -10.81
N VAL A 66 19.37 -24.35 -12.09
CA VAL A 66 18.11 -23.83 -12.68
C VAL A 66 16.87 -24.32 -11.93
N ALA A 67 16.91 -25.54 -11.38
CA ALA A 67 15.79 -26.06 -10.60
C ALA A 67 15.58 -25.29 -9.30
N GLY A 68 16.67 -24.86 -8.65
CA GLY A 68 16.62 -24.00 -7.47
C GLY A 68 16.12 -22.59 -7.80
N GLU A 69 16.60 -21.99 -8.90
CA GLU A 69 16.16 -20.66 -9.34
C GLU A 69 14.66 -20.61 -9.64
N LEU A 70 14.15 -21.65 -10.32
CA LEU A 70 12.74 -21.81 -10.58
C LEU A 70 11.96 -21.96 -9.26
N TRP A 71 12.47 -22.74 -8.31
CA TRP A 71 11.84 -22.92 -6.99
C TRP A 71 11.70 -21.60 -6.23
N GLU A 72 12.76 -20.80 -6.18
CA GLU A 72 12.74 -19.50 -5.53
C GLU A 72 11.75 -18.53 -6.21
N HIS A 73 11.57 -18.63 -7.54
CA HIS A 73 10.52 -17.91 -8.24
C HIS A 73 9.11 -18.34 -7.79
N GLU A 74 8.87 -19.65 -7.63
CA GLU A 74 7.58 -20.15 -7.17
C GLU A 74 7.29 -19.77 -5.72
N VAL A 75 8.28 -19.86 -4.82
CA VAL A 75 8.14 -19.38 -3.44
C VAL A 75 7.76 -17.90 -3.41
N ARG A 76 8.38 -17.05 -4.26
CA ARG A 76 7.99 -15.64 -4.40
C ARG A 76 6.53 -15.50 -4.83
N ASN A 77 6.06 -16.29 -5.80
CA ASN A 77 4.68 -16.28 -6.27
C ASN A 77 3.68 -16.76 -5.20
N LEU A 78 4.05 -17.80 -4.45
CA LEU A 78 3.30 -18.33 -3.32
C LEU A 78 3.17 -17.29 -2.19
N LEU A 79 4.25 -16.59 -1.83
CA LEU A 79 4.19 -15.51 -0.83
C LEU A 79 3.38 -14.31 -1.32
N ARG A 80 3.41 -14.01 -2.63
CA ARG A 80 2.52 -13.01 -3.25
C ARG A 80 1.05 -13.38 -3.07
N LEU A 81 0.69 -14.67 -3.19
CA LEU A 81 -0.68 -15.14 -2.92
C LEU A 81 -1.11 -14.92 -1.48
N GLN A 82 -0.21 -15.12 -0.50
CA GLN A 82 -0.54 -14.85 0.90
C GLN A 82 -1.00 -13.40 1.10
N ALA A 83 -0.40 -12.45 0.37
CA ALA A 83 -0.76 -11.03 0.45
C ALA A 83 -2.21 -10.73 -0.01
N ILE A 84 -2.83 -11.64 -0.78
CA ILE A 84 -4.25 -11.57 -1.18
C ILE A 84 -5.15 -11.73 0.05
N GLY A 85 -4.75 -12.52 1.05
CA GLY A 85 -5.50 -12.71 2.29
C GLY A 85 -6.84 -13.43 2.11
N HIS A 86 -6.96 -14.26 1.07
CA HIS A 86 -8.18 -15.00 0.78
C HIS A 86 -8.38 -16.14 1.81
N PRO A 87 -9.56 -16.29 2.45
CA PRO A 87 -9.77 -17.24 3.55
C PRO A 87 -9.69 -18.73 3.15
N ALA A 88 -9.90 -19.03 1.86
CA ALA A 88 -9.77 -20.38 1.31
C ALA A 88 -8.41 -20.62 0.61
N LEU A 89 -7.44 -19.70 0.74
CA LEU A 89 -6.04 -19.94 0.36
C LEU A 89 -5.21 -20.29 1.60
N PRO A 90 -4.12 -21.07 1.45
CA PRO A 90 -3.27 -21.46 2.56
C PRO A 90 -2.52 -20.23 3.09
N GLU A 91 -2.24 -20.24 4.39
CA GLU A 91 -1.32 -19.27 4.99
C GLU A 91 0.11 -19.78 4.79
N ILE A 92 0.79 -19.23 3.79
CA ILE A 92 2.21 -19.53 3.53
C ILE A 92 3.04 -18.74 4.51
N VAL A 93 3.79 -19.45 5.35
CA VAL A 93 4.55 -18.88 6.47
C VAL A 93 5.99 -18.66 6.10
N ASP A 94 6.57 -19.60 5.35
CA ASP A 94 7.94 -19.48 4.85
C ASP A 94 8.15 -20.36 3.60
N GLY A 95 9.27 -20.17 2.93
CA GLY A 95 9.73 -21.01 1.85
C GLY A 95 11.13 -20.60 1.41
N GLY A 96 11.94 -21.56 1.00
CA GLY A 96 13.32 -21.28 0.67
C GLY A 96 14.02 -22.42 -0.05
N LEU A 97 15.29 -22.17 -0.35
CA LEU A 97 16.23 -23.12 -0.91
C LEU A 97 17.53 -23.05 -0.10
N ASP A 98 17.93 -24.18 0.48
CA ASP A 98 19.28 -24.38 0.99
C ASP A 98 20.12 -25.05 -0.11
N ALA A 99 20.92 -24.25 -0.81
CA ALA A 99 21.77 -24.72 -1.90
C ALA A 99 22.90 -25.64 -1.41
N GLY A 100 23.31 -25.55 -0.14
CA GLY A 100 24.35 -26.40 0.44
C GLY A 100 23.88 -27.82 0.69
N LEU A 101 22.63 -27.98 1.11
CA LEU A 101 21.96 -29.27 1.28
C LEU A 101 21.22 -29.73 0.03
N GLY A 102 21.00 -28.84 -0.95
CA GLY A 102 20.16 -29.12 -2.12
C GLY A 102 18.69 -29.31 -1.76
N VAL A 103 18.23 -28.62 -0.72
CA VAL A 103 16.89 -28.81 -0.15
C VAL A 103 16.08 -27.55 -0.34
N ALA A 104 15.02 -27.66 -1.12
CA ALA A 104 14.01 -26.63 -1.28
C ALA A 104 12.82 -26.94 -0.38
N PHE A 105 12.14 -25.94 0.16
CA PHE A 105 10.99 -26.18 1.02
C PHE A 105 9.93 -25.08 0.95
N THR A 106 8.70 -25.44 1.30
CA THR A 106 7.62 -24.52 1.66
C THR A 106 7.12 -24.86 3.05
N MET A 107 6.63 -23.85 3.76
CA MET A 107 6.02 -24.00 5.06
C MET A 107 4.66 -23.29 5.08
N THR A 108 3.62 -24.04 5.42
CA THR A 108 2.25 -23.54 5.51
C THR A 108 1.73 -23.73 6.92
N ARG A 109 0.96 -22.77 7.43
CA ARG A 109 0.26 -22.96 8.70
C ARG A 109 -0.80 -24.04 8.53
N GLN A 110 -0.89 -24.95 9.49
CA GLN A 110 -1.87 -26.03 9.44
C GLN A 110 -3.26 -25.47 9.79
N ILE A 111 -4.23 -25.62 8.87
CA ILE A 111 -5.60 -25.12 9.03
C ILE A 111 -6.58 -26.29 8.89
N GLY A 112 -7.12 -26.76 10.02
CA GLY A 112 -8.14 -27.83 10.04
C GLY A 112 -7.61 -29.22 9.67
N THR A 113 -8.52 -30.10 9.28
CA THR A 113 -8.26 -31.50 8.86
C THR A 113 -8.46 -31.65 7.36
N ARG A 114 -7.88 -32.67 6.72
CA ARG A 114 -8.08 -32.91 5.27
C ARG A 114 -9.51 -33.35 4.99
N LEU A 115 -10.05 -33.00 3.81
CA LEU A 115 -11.39 -33.42 3.37
C LEU A 115 -11.52 -34.96 3.37
N SER A 116 -10.43 -35.66 3.07
CA SER A 116 -10.29 -37.11 3.20
C SER A 116 -10.70 -37.66 4.57
N GLU A 117 -10.29 -36.98 5.63
CA GLU A 117 -10.56 -37.37 7.00
C GLU A 117 -11.96 -36.93 7.43
N ALA A 118 -12.47 -35.84 6.85
CA ALA A 118 -13.78 -35.29 7.17
C ALA A 118 -14.93 -36.14 6.60
N TRP A 119 -14.81 -36.70 5.39
CA TRP A 119 -15.88 -37.54 4.79
C TRP A 119 -16.15 -38.83 5.55
N VAL A 120 -15.14 -39.37 6.25
CA VAL A 120 -15.27 -40.59 7.07
C VAL A 120 -15.98 -40.31 8.40
N ARG A 121 -16.05 -39.04 8.82
CA ARG A 121 -16.74 -38.63 10.04
C ARG A 121 -18.20 -38.32 9.68
N ASP A 122 -19.14 -39.03 10.30
CA ASP A 122 -20.59 -38.92 9.98
C ASP A 122 -21.15 -37.49 10.13
N ASP A 123 -20.47 -36.60 10.83
CA ASP A 123 -20.91 -35.25 11.15
C ASP A 123 -20.80 -34.26 9.97
N PHE A 124 -19.77 -34.37 9.12
CA PHE A 124 -19.58 -33.46 7.99
C PHE A 124 -20.61 -33.65 6.86
N PRO A 125 -20.83 -34.88 6.32
CA PRO A 125 -21.85 -35.10 5.28
C PRO A 125 -23.26 -34.75 5.77
N GLN A 126 -23.54 -35.03 7.04
CA GLN A 126 -24.80 -34.65 7.68
C GLN A 126 -24.95 -33.12 7.73
N TRP A 127 -23.90 -32.40 8.15
CA TRP A 127 -23.91 -30.95 8.17
C TRP A 127 -24.16 -30.34 6.80
N VAL A 128 -23.55 -30.86 5.73
CA VAL A 128 -23.75 -30.38 4.36
C VAL A 128 -25.22 -30.54 3.94
N ARG A 129 -25.85 -31.67 4.27
CA ARG A 129 -27.28 -31.92 4.00
C ARG A 129 -28.17 -30.90 4.72
N ASP A 130 -27.86 -30.62 5.99
CA ASP A 130 -28.65 -29.72 6.84
C ASP A 130 -28.38 -28.23 6.54
N ASN A 131 -27.25 -27.91 5.88
CA ASN A 131 -26.77 -26.54 5.70
C ASN A 131 -26.32 -26.24 4.25
N ARG A 132 -27.10 -26.67 3.25
CA ARG A 132 -26.75 -26.53 1.82
C ARG A 132 -26.32 -25.11 1.39
N SER A 133 -27.00 -24.07 1.86
CA SER A 133 -26.64 -22.67 1.54
C SER A 133 -25.28 -22.26 2.14
N LEU A 134 -24.91 -22.78 3.32
CA LEU A 134 -23.60 -22.52 3.93
C LEU A 134 -22.50 -23.33 3.22
N ALA A 135 -22.77 -24.59 2.88
CA ALA A 135 -21.84 -25.41 2.10
C ALA A 135 -21.58 -24.79 0.70
N PHE A 136 -22.61 -24.26 0.05
CA PHE A 136 -22.49 -23.53 -1.20
C PHE A 136 -21.62 -22.29 -1.10
N GLU A 137 -21.75 -21.54 -0.02
CA GLU A 137 -20.91 -20.37 0.17
C GLU A 137 -19.44 -20.74 0.38
N GLN A 138 -19.14 -21.76 1.18
CA GLN A 138 -17.77 -22.24 1.33
C GLN A 138 -17.20 -22.79 0.02
N TYR A 139 -18.03 -23.47 -0.77
CA TYR A 139 -17.66 -23.91 -2.12
C TYR A 139 -17.37 -22.73 -3.05
N SER A 140 -18.20 -21.68 -3.03
CA SER A 140 -17.98 -20.48 -3.83
C SER A 140 -16.69 -19.74 -3.45
N LEU A 141 -16.35 -19.68 -2.15
CA LEU A 141 -15.06 -19.15 -1.70
C LEU A 141 -13.90 -19.99 -2.23
N LEU A 142 -14.05 -21.32 -2.27
CA LEU A 142 -13.02 -22.21 -2.81
C LEU A 142 -12.80 -22.00 -4.32
N VAL A 143 -13.89 -21.79 -5.07
CA VAL A 143 -13.84 -21.45 -6.50
C VAL A 143 -13.21 -20.06 -6.72
N ASP A 144 -13.57 -19.07 -5.91
CA ASP A 144 -12.95 -17.73 -5.98
C ASP A 144 -11.45 -17.82 -5.68
N ALA A 145 -11.05 -18.58 -4.65
CA ALA A 145 -9.64 -18.85 -4.36
C ALA A 145 -8.89 -19.41 -5.57
N LEU A 146 -9.48 -20.38 -6.28
CA LEU A 146 -8.90 -20.94 -7.50
C LEU A 146 -8.80 -19.89 -8.63
N SER A 147 -9.79 -19.03 -8.77
CA SER A 147 -9.77 -17.89 -9.70
C SER A 147 -8.62 -16.92 -9.36
N GLN A 148 -8.41 -16.60 -8.08
CA GLN A 148 -7.29 -15.76 -7.63
C GLN A 148 -5.93 -16.41 -7.94
N LEU A 149 -5.80 -17.74 -7.76
CA LEU A 149 -4.58 -18.48 -8.15
C LEU A 149 -4.29 -18.33 -9.64
N HIS A 150 -5.30 -18.59 -10.47
CA HIS A 150 -5.16 -18.49 -11.92
C HIS A 150 -4.83 -17.06 -12.37
N GLY A 151 -5.42 -16.05 -11.72
CA GLY A 151 -5.08 -14.63 -11.91
C GLY A 151 -3.64 -14.31 -11.56
N ALA A 152 -3.08 -14.97 -10.53
CA ALA A 152 -1.67 -14.91 -10.16
C ALA A 152 -0.76 -15.82 -11.03
N ARG A 153 -1.31 -16.43 -12.09
CA ARG A 153 -0.63 -17.39 -13.00
C ARG A 153 -0.16 -18.67 -12.32
N ILE A 154 -0.80 -19.05 -11.22
CA ILE A 154 -0.51 -20.27 -10.46
C ILE A 154 -1.64 -21.27 -10.74
N LEU A 155 -1.29 -22.46 -11.22
CA LEU A 155 -2.23 -23.56 -11.43
C LEU A 155 -1.99 -24.60 -10.35
N HIS A 156 -3.04 -25.12 -9.72
CA HIS A 156 -2.92 -26.20 -8.72
C HIS A 156 -2.75 -27.56 -9.39
N ARG A 157 -3.27 -27.72 -10.61
CA ARG A 157 -3.19 -28.92 -11.50
C ARG A 157 -3.80 -30.21 -10.96
N ASN A 158 -4.04 -30.36 -9.64
CA ASN A 158 -4.62 -31.57 -9.06
C ASN A 158 -5.40 -31.33 -7.76
N LEU A 159 -6.64 -30.87 -7.90
CA LEU A 159 -7.54 -30.74 -6.77
C LEU A 159 -8.21 -32.08 -6.46
N THR A 160 -7.52 -32.94 -5.72
CA THR A 160 -8.07 -34.18 -5.12
C THR A 160 -8.60 -33.89 -3.71
N PRO A 161 -9.32 -34.81 -3.06
CA PRO A 161 -9.79 -34.58 -1.69
C PRO A 161 -8.66 -34.31 -0.69
N GLY A 162 -7.45 -34.84 -0.92
CA GLY A 162 -6.29 -34.54 -0.07
C GLY A 162 -5.81 -33.09 -0.17
N ALA A 163 -6.18 -32.36 -1.24
CA ALA A 163 -5.83 -30.97 -1.49
C ALA A 163 -6.90 -29.98 -1.01
N ILE A 164 -7.93 -30.44 -0.31
CA ILE A 164 -8.96 -29.59 0.30
C ILE A 164 -8.89 -29.82 1.81
N THR A 165 -8.77 -28.75 2.57
CA THR A 165 -8.80 -28.76 4.04
C THR A 165 -10.12 -28.21 4.53
N ILE A 166 -10.65 -28.85 5.57
CA ILE A 166 -11.88 -28.51 6.26
C ILE A 166 -11.54 -28.16 7.70
N ARG A 167 -11.95 -26.97 8.13
CA ARG A 167 -11.83 -26.55 9.53
C ARG A 167 -13.21 -26.39 10.14
N GLN A 168 -13.44 -27.08 11.25
CA GLN A 168 -14.61 -26.82 12.09
C GLN A 168 -14.33 -25.63 13.00
N ASN A 169 -15.16 -24.61 12.93
CA ASN A 169 -15.15 -23.46 13.82
C ASN A 169 -15.79 -23.83 15.17
N GLY A 170 -15.48 -23.07 16.23
CA GLY A 170 -16.04 -23.31 17.56
C GLY A 170 -17.58 -23.20 17.66
N ASP A 171 -18.24 -22.69 16.61
CA ASP A 171 -19.70 -22.64 16.46
C ASP A 171 -20.30 -23.84 15.70
N GLY A 172 -19.49 -24.87 15.38
CA GLY A 172 -19.91 -26.09 14.71
C GLY A 172 -19.95 -26.01 13.18
N ARG A 173 -19.55 -24.88 12.59
CA ARG A 173 -19.52 -24.71 11.13
C ARG A 173 -18.22 -25.16 10.50
N TYR A 174 -18.29 -25.48 9.22
CA TYR A 174 -17.12 -25.82 8.43
C TYR A 174 -16.67 -24.67 7.54
N ALA A 175 -15.36 -24.47 7.46
CA ALA A 175 -14.69 -23.59 6.50
C ALA A 175 -13.83 -24.43 5.56
N PHE A 176 -13.86 -24.11 4.26
CA PHE A 176 -13.09 -24.84 3.24
C PHE A 176 -11.89 -24.01 2.81
N ALA A 177 -10.75 -24.65 2.65
CA ALA A 177 -9.56 -24.03 2.08
C ALA A 177 -8.85 -25.00 1.15
N LEU A 178 -8.17 -24.44 0.14
CA LEU A 178 -7.23 -25.18 -0.67
C LEU A 178 -6.01 -25.48 0.21
N GLY A 179 -5.51 -26.70 0.09
CA GLY A 179 -4.28 -27.16 0.70
C GLY A 179 -3.36 -27.80 -0.35
N ARG A 180 -2.27 -28.38 0.12
CA ARG A 180 -1.31 -29.13 -0.71
C ARG A 180 -0.75 -28.34 -1.92
N PHE A 181 -0.33 -27.11 -1.69
CA PHE A 181 0.18 -26.21 -2.74
C PHE A 181 1.56 -26.60 -3.28
N GLU A 182 2.21 -27.61 -2.70
CA GLU A 182 3.32 -28.29 -3.32
C GLU A 182 3.02 -28.84 -4.72
N MET A 183 1.75 -28.90 -5.15
CA MET A 183 1.39 -29.38 -6.49
C MET A 183 1.28 -28.27 -7.55
N SER A 184 1.53 -27.00 -7.18
CA SER A 184 1.47 -25.90 -8.14
C SER A 184 2.55 -26.02 -9.23
N ALA A 185 2.25 -25.49 -10.42
CA ALA A 185 2.82 -25.78 -11.75
C ALA A 185 4.34 -26.00 -11.93
N LEU A 186 5.17 -25.64 -10.97
CA LEU A 186 6.62 -25.73 -11.04
C LEU A 186 7.15 -27.14 -10.73
N LEU A 187 6.55 -27.88 -9.79
CA LEU A 187 7.11 -29.15 -9.32
C LEU A 187 7.06 -30.27 -10.36
N GLY A 188 5.99 -30.39 -11.16
CA GLY A 188 5.93 -31.37 -12.26
C GLY A 188 6.97 -31.13 -13.36
N ASN A 189 7.26 -29.86 -13.66
CA ASN A 189 8.27 -29.48 -14.66
C ASN A 189 9.70 -29.57 -14.10
N LEU A 190 9.91 -29.22 -12.82
CA LEU A 190 11.16 -29.42 -12.09
C LEU A 190 11.53 -30.89 -12.01
N VAL A 191 10.58 -31.73 -11.58
CA VAL A 191 10.71 -33.18 -11.53
C VAL A 191 11.12 -33.69 -12.92
N ARG A 192 10.44 -33.28 -14.00
CA ARG A 192 10.84 -33.65 -15.37
C ARG A 192 12.28 -33.23 -15.74
N THR A 193 12.76 -32.11 -15.21
CA THR A 193 14.12 -31.60 -15.50
C THR A 193 15.18 -32.34 -14.69
N LEU A 194 14.84 -32.79 -13.48
CA LEU A 194 15.69 -33.58 -12.57
C LEU A 194 15.84 -35.04 -13.01
N TYR A 195 14.90 -35.56 -13.81
CA TYR A 195 14.99 -36.87 -14.46
C TYR A 195 15.25 -36.65 -15.96
N ALA A 196 16.53 -36.61 -16.35
CA ALA A 196 16.95 -36.53 -17.75
C ALA A 196 16.21 -37.54 -18.65
N PRO A 197 16.16 -37.37 -20.00
CA PRO A 197 15.39 -38.25 -20.91
C PRO A 197 15.68 -39.76 -20.79
N SER A 198 16.79 -40.14 -20.15
CA SER A 198 17.21 -41.51 -19.88
C SER A 198 16.57 -42.15 -18.62
N ARG A 199 15.76 -41.43 -17.84
CA ARG A 199 15.15 -41.89 -16.56
C ARG A 199 13.62 -41.73 -16.50
N ASN A 200 12.94 -41.97 -17.62
CA ASN A 200 11.47 -41.87 -17.71
C ASN A 200 10.73 -42.78 -16.71
N ASP A 201 11.28 -43.93 -16.36
CA ASP A 201 10.65 -44.87 -15.42
C ASP A 201 10.67 -44.36 -13.97
N GLU A 202 11.75 -43.70 -13.54
CA GLU A 202 11.84 -43.06 -12.22
C GLU A 202 10.89 -41.85 -12.12
N TYR A 203 10.82 -41.03 -13.18
CA TYR A 203 9.85 -39.93 -13.30
C TYR A 203 8.42 -40.45 -13.23
N ARG A 204 8.09 -41.50 -13.98
CA ARG A 204 6.76 -42.13 -14.00
C ARG A 204 6.41 -42.70 -12.63
N THR A 205 7.35 -43.36 -11.96
CA THR A 205 7.16 -43.92 -10.61
C THR A 205 6.85 -42.81 -9.60
N LEU A 206 7.58 -41.69 -9.64
CA LEU A 206 7.33 -40.54 -8.77
C LEU A 206 5.99 -39.86 -9.08
N MET A 207 5.65 -39.66 -10.36
CA MET A 207 4.36 -39.06 -10.74
C MET A 207 3.18 -39.96 -10.37
N ASN A 208 3.34 -41.29 -10.50
CA ASN A 208 2.35 -42.24 -10.02
C ASN A 208 2.23 -42.21 -8.50
N ALA A 209 3.33 -42.06 -7.75
CA ALA A 209 3.24 -41.84 -6.31
C ALA A 209 2.49 -40.53 -5.99
N LEU A 210 2.85 -39.41 -6.61
CA LEU A 210 2.20 -38.12 -6.32
C LEU A 210 0.71 -38.06 -6.66
N TYR A 211 0.28 -38.71 -7.74
CA TYR A 211 -1.09 -38.59 -8.27
C TYR A 211 -1.97 -39.80 -8.03
N LEU A 212 -1.41 -41.01 -7.90
CA LEU A 212 -2.16 -42.25 -7.73
C LEU A 212 -2.02 -42.86 -6.34
N GLU A 213 -1.03 -42.44 -5.53
CA GLU A 213 -0.91 -42.91 -4.15
C GLU A 213 -2.11 -42.44 -3.35
N GLN A 214 -2.81 -43.42 -2.82
CA GLN A 214 -4.08 -43.26 -2.11
C GLN A 214 -3.81 -42.56 -0.78
N PRO A 215 -4.41 -41.39 -0.52
CA PRO A 215 -4.33 -40.75 0.79
C PRO A 215 -4.89 -41.67 1.88
N ALA A 216 -4.29 -41.66 3.06
CA ALA A 216 -4.76 -42.45 4.18
C ALA A 216 -6.26 -42.20 4.46
N GLY A 217 -7.06 -43.28 4.49
CA GLY A 217 -8.49 -43.22 4.79
C GLY A 217 -9.42 -42.95 3.60
N ILE A 218 -8.92 -42.69 2.39
CA ILE A 218 -9.74 -42.56 1.16
C ILE A 218 -9.68 -43.85 0.37
N GLU A 219 -10.80 -44.33 -0.18
CA GLU A 219 -10.79 -45.46 -1.12
C GLU A 219 -10.21 -45.08 -2.50
N ARG A 220 -9.53 -46.03 -3.15
CA ARG A 220 -8.91 -45.83 -4.47
C ARG A 220 -9.88 -45.22 -5.50
N ALA A 221 -11.12 -45.72 -5.59
CA ALA A 221 -12.09 -45.19 -6.55
C ALA A 221 -12.47 -43.73 -6.29
N HIS A 222 -12.59 -43.33 -5.02
CA HIS A 222 -12.89 -41.96 -4.64
C HIS A 222 -11.78 -40.99 -5.05
N HIS A 223 -10.52 -41.36 -4.79
CA HIS A 223 -9.37 -40.56 -5.22
C HIS A 223 -9.30 -40.40 -6.75
N LEU A 224 -9.46 -41.51 -7.48
CA LEU A 224 -9.35 -41.52 -8.94
C LEU A 224 -10.50 -40.75 -9.62
N ALA A 225 -11.67 -40.65 -8.99
CA ALA A 225 -12.81 -39.91 -9.54
C ALA A 225 -12.53 -38.41 -9.73
N TYR A 226 -11.60 -37.83 -8.96
CA TYR A 226 -11.23 -36.42 -9.03
C TYR A 226 -10.24 -36.09 -10.16
N LEU A 227 -9.62 -37.11 -10.78
CA LEU A 227 -8.63 -36.90 -11.84
C LEU A 227 -9.33 -36.52 -13.15
N ALA A 228 -8.93 -35.40 -13.74
CA ALA A 228 -9.50 -34.91 -14.99
C ALA A 228 -9.19 -35.85 -16.17
N PRO A 229 -10.13 -36.06 -17.12
CA PRO A 229 -9.99 -37.02 -18.22
C PRO A 229 -8.71 -36.87 -19.05
N GLU A 230 -8.26 -35.64 -19.29
CA GLU A 230 -7.05 -35.35 -20.06
C GLU A 230 -5.75 -35.84 -19.42
N THR A 231 -5.76 -36.15 -18.11
CA THR A 231 -4.57 -36.61 -17.38
C THR A 231 -4.35 -38.11 -17.49
N TRP A 232 -5.41 -38.88 -17.77
CA TRP A 232 -5.41 -40.33 -17.74
C TRP A 232 -4.41 -41.00 -18.69
N PRO A 233 -4.25 -40.57 -19.97
CA PRO A 233 -3.28 -41.22 -20.86
C PRO A 233 -1.86 -41.16 -20.28
N SER A 234 -1.49 -40.06 -19.63
CA SER A 234 -0.17 -39.92 -19.02
C SER A 234 0.02 -40.72 -17.72
N LEU A 235 -1.07 -41.06 -17.02
CA LEU A 235 -1.04 -41.76 -15.73
C LEU A 235 -1.22 -43.28 -15.88
N PHE A 236 -2.03 -43.73 -16.85
CA PHE A 236 -2.46 -45.12 -16.99
C PHE A 236 -1.95 -45.81 -18.26
N ASP A 237 -1.63 -45.08 -19.33
CA ASP A 237 -1.30 -45.70 -20.61
C ASP A 237 0.14 -46.26 -20.63
N GLU A 238 0.38 -47.28 -21.46
CA GLU A 238 1.70 -47.92 -21.62
C GLU A 238 2.63 -47.10 -22.54
N VAL A 239 2.05 -46.23 -23.38
CA VAL A 239 2.80 -45.38 -24.31
C VAL A 239 3.21 -44.06 -23.61
N PRO A 240 4.48 -43.65 -23.67
CA PRO A 240 4.96 -42.44 -23.02
C PRO A 240 4.47 -41.18 -23.77
N GLU A 241 3.23 -40.77 -23.53
CA GLU A 241 2.76 -39.45 -23.94
C GLU A 241 3.12 -38.38 -22.91
N PRO A 242 3.60 -37.19 -23.33
CA PRO A 242 3.82 -36.08 -22.43
C PRO A 242 2.50 -35.60 -21.83
N ARG A 243 2.46 -35.49 -20.50
CA ARG A 243 1.31 -34.99 -19.75
C ARG A 243 0.87 -33.60 -20.26
N ARG A 244 -0.43 -33.45 -20.52
CA ARG A 244 -1.06 -32.20 -20.99
C ARG A 244 -2.00 -31.66 -19.92
N ASP A 245 -1.49 -30.77 -19.07
CA ASP A 245 -2.33 -30.02 -18.13
C ASP A 245 -2.83 -28.74 -18.80
N TRP A 246 -4.10 -28.43 -18.62
CA TRP A 246 -4.74 -27.18 -19.05
C TRP A 246 -5.01 -26.28 -17.85
N SER A 247 -5.27 -24.99 -18.09
CA SER A 247 -5.71 -24.06 -17.03
C SER A 247 -7.06 -24.45 -16.42
N SER A 248 -7.81 -25.37 -17.03
CA SER A 248 -9.09 -25.86 -16.54
C SER A 248 -9.01 -27.26 -15.90
N THR A 249 -7.81 -27.86 -15.78
CA THR A 249 -7.65 -29.22 -15.24
C THR A 249 -8.01 -29.30 -13.75
N ASP A 250 -7.61 -28.32 -12.94
CA ASP A 250 -7.97 -28.23 -11.52
C ASP A 250 -9.45 -27.88 -11.28
N VAL A 251 -10.06 -27.12 -12.21
CA VAL A 251 -11.51 -26.83 -12.21
C VAL A 251 -12.34 -28.12 -12.24
N PHE A 252 -11.87 -29.17 -12.92
CA PHE A 252 -12.57 -30.45 -12.97
C PHE A 252 -12.68 -31.10 -11.59
N GLY A 253 -11.56 -31.25 -10.87
CA GLY A 253 -11.54 -31.84 -9.53
C GLY A 253 -12.40 -31.06 -8.53
N LEU A 254 -12.40 -29.72 -8.63
CA LEU A 254 -13.31 -28.88 -7.86
C LEU A 254 -14.78 -29.08 -8.25
N GLY A 255 -15.05 -29.35 -9.53
CA GLY A 255 -16.39 -29.72 -10.02
C GLY A 255 -16.87 -31.06 -9.45
N VAL A 256 -15.98 -32.05 -9.28
CA VAL A 256 -16.29 -33.32 -8.62
C VAL A 256 -16.61 -33.09 -7.15
N PHE A 257 -15.85 -32.24 -6.46
CA PHE A 257 -16.17 -31.85 -5.08
C PHE A 257 -17.54 -31.17 -4.97
N GLY A 258 -17.83 -30.22 -5.87
CA GLY A 258 -19.13 -29.58 -5.94
C GLY A 258 -20.25 -30.58 -6.22
N TRP A 259 -20.00 -31.60 -7.04
CA TRP A 259 -20.95 -32.69 -7.27
C TRP A 259 -21.23 -33.46 -5.97
N GLU A 260 -20.20 -33.87 -5.23
CA GLU A 260 -20.38 -34.63 -3.98
C GLU A 260 -21.07 -33.81 -2.89
N LEU A 261 -20.76 -32.52 -2.78
CA LEU A 261 -21.41 -31.62 -1.82
C LEU A 261 -22.93 -31.54 -2.01
N PHE A 262 -23.41 -31.53 -3.26
CA PHE A 262 -24.83 -31.27 -3.53
C PHE A 262 -25.62 -32.50 -4.01
N CYS A 263 -24.94 -33.56 -4.47
CA CYS A 263 -25.55 -34.80 -4.94
C CYS A 263 -25.34 -35.99 -3.99
N GLY A 264 -24.48 -35.86 -2.97
CA GLY A 264 -24.12 -36.94 -2.05
C GLY A 264 -22.85 -37.71 -2.47
N SER A 265 -22.45 -38.68 -1.67
CA SER A 265 -21.23 -39.48 -1.90
C SER A 265 -21.33 -40.29 -3.20
N LEU A 266 -20.22 -40.38 -3.95
CA LEU A 266 -20.15 -41.19 -5.17
C LEU A 266 -20.51 -42.66 -4.94
N ALA A 267 -20.10 -43.23 -3.80
CA ALA A 267 -20.35 -44.63 -3.44
C ALA A 267 -21.85 -44.91 -3.20
N GLU A 268 -22.59 -43.94 -2.67
CA GLU A 268 -24.03 -44.07 -2.39
C GLU A 268 -24.89 -43.77 -3.62
N THR A 269 -24.53 -42.73 -4.37
CA THR A 269 -25.34 -42.22 -5.48
C THR A 269 -25.09 -42.97 -6.79
N LEU A 270 -23.88 -43.49 -7.00
CA LEU A 270 -23.47 -44.24 -8.21
C LEU A 270 -22.75 -45.56 -7.84
N PRO A 271 -23.35 -46.45 -7.04
CA PRO A 271 -22.66 -47.60 -6.43
C PRO A 271 -22.07 -48.58 -7.45
N GLU A 272 -22.77 -48.83 -8.56
CA GLU A 272 -22.31 -49.76 -9.61
C GLU A 272 -21.05 -49.22 -10.31
N SER A 273 -21.08 -47.97 -10.75
CA SER A 273 -19.94 -47.33 -11.43
C SER A 273 -18.76 -47.11 -10.49
N TYR A 274 -19.03 -46.76 -9.23
CA TYR A 274 -18.01 -46.59 -8.21
C TYR A 274 -17.30 -47.92 -7.88
N THR A 275 -18.06 -49.00 -7.67
CA THR A 275 -17.51 -50.34 -7.42
C THR A 275 -16.68 -50.84 -8.60
N ALA A 276 -17.11 -50.57 -9.84
CA ALA A 276 -16.37 -50.92 -11.05
C ALA A 276 -14.98 -50.26 -11.10
N VAL A 277 -14.84 -49.01 -10.65
CA VAL A 277 -13.52 -48.36 -10.55
C VAL A 277 -12.66 -49.00 -9.46
N SER A 278 -13.26 -49.38 -8.33
CA SER A 278 -12.54 -50.04 -7.22
C SER A 278 -11.95 -51.40 -7.62
N THR A 279 -12.64 -52.16 -8.46
CA THR A 279 -12.24 -53.52 -8.85
C THR A 279 -11.46 -53.59 -10.17
N ALA A 280 -11.44 -52.52 -10.96
CA ALA A 280 -10.79 -52.50 -12.28
C ALA A 280 -9.26 -52.67 -12.19
N GLY A 281 -8.75 -53.52 -13.08
CA GLY A 281 -7.32 -53.64 -13.37
C GLY A 281 -6.78 -52.46 -14.18
N PRO A 282 -5.44 -52.29 -14.30
CA PRO A 282 -4.83 -51.14 -14.99
C PRO A 282 -5.34 -50.88 -16.41
N GLY A 283 -5.58 -51.94 -17.19
CA GLY A 283 -6.05 -51.82 -18.59
C GLY A 283 -7.55 -51.54 -18.76
N GLU A 284 -8.37 -51.70 -17.71
CA GLU A 284 -9.81 -51.46 -17.75
C GLU A 284 -10.19 -50.11 -17.12
N LEU A 285 -9.25 -49.51 -16.37
CA LEU A 285 -9.46 -48.35 -15.51
C LEU A 285 -9.97 -47.12 -16.28
N LEU A 286 -9.44 -46.87 -17.49
CA LEU A 286 -9.82 -45.71 -18.29
C LEU A 286 -11.29 -45.75 -18.72
N GLY A 287 -11.78 -46.90 -19.18
CA GLY A 287 -13.17 -47.05 -19.61
C GLY A 287 -14.17 -46.98 -18.45
N VAL A 288 -13.83 -47.52 -17.28
CA VAL A 288 -14.70 -47.42 -16.09
C VAL A 288 -14.74 -46.01 -15.50
N LEU A 289 -13.63 -45.26 -15.55
CA LEU A 289 -13.60 -43.85 -15.14
C LEU A 289 -14.42 -42.96 -16.08
N GLU A 290 -14.30 -43.15 -17.39
CA GLU A 290 -15.12 -42.45 -18.39
C GLU A 290 -16.61 -42.70 -18.17
N THR A 291 -16.96 -43.96 -17.84
CA THR A 291 -18.33 -44.35 -17.48
C THR A 291 -18.80 -43.64 -16.21
N LEU A 292 -17.99 -43.60 -15.16
CA LEU A 292 -18.31 -42.92 -13.90
C LEU A 292 -18.58 -41.43 -14.13
N HIS A 293 -17.68 -40.72 -14.82
CA HIS A 293 -17.84 -39.29 -15.12
C HIS A 293 -19.07 -39.01 -15.97
N THR A 294 -19.34 -39.85 -16.97
CA THR A 294 -20.55 -39.75 -17.80
C THR A 294 -21.81 -39.89 -16.95
N LYS A 295 -21.83 -40.85 -16.01
CA LYS A 295 -22.96 -41.06 -15.10
C LYS A 295 -23.15 -39.90 -14.13
N MET A 296 -22.08 -39.28 -13.64
CA MET A 296 -22.16 -38.07 -12.81
C MET A 296 -22.85 -36.91 -13.56
N ARG A 297 -22.47 -36.67 -14.82
CA ARG A 297 -23.09 -35.62 -15.65
C ARG A 297 -24.56 -35.93 -15.95
N GLN A 298 -24.89 -37.18 -16.31
CA GLN A 298 -26.28 -37.60 -16.51
C GLN A 298 -27.11 -37.41 -15.23
N HIS A 299 -26.54 -37.74 -14.06
CA HIS A 299 -27.20 -37.53 -12.78
C HIS A 299 -27.56 -36.05 -12.57
N LEU A 300 -26.61 -35.12 -12.75
CA LEU A 300 -26.86 -33.68 -12.65
C LEU A 300 -28.00 -33.20 -13.56
N GLN A 301 -28.04 -33.68 -14.81
CA GLN A 301 -29.10 -33.34 -15.76
C GLN A 301 -30.48 -33.81 -15.27
N THR A 302 -30.56 -34.99 -14.65
CA THR A 302 -31.82 -35.55 -14.10
C THR A 302 -32.28 -34.88 -12.80
N GLN A 303 -31.35 -34.34 -12.00
CA GLN A 303 -31.64 -33.65 -10.73
C GLN A 303 -31.99 -32.16 -10.89
N SER A 304 -31.92 -31.62 -12.11
CA SER A 304 -32.20 -30.21 -12.39
C SER A 304 -33.61 -29.79 -11.96
N GLY A 305 -33.70 -28.98 -10.89
CA GLY A 305 -34.98 -28.56 -10.31
C GLY A 305 -35.64 -29.55 -9.33
N ARG A 306 -34.97 -30.66 -8.99
CA ARG A 306 -35.38 -31.62 -7.95
C ARG A 306 -34.41 -31.56 -6.76
N GLY A 307 -34.44 -30.45 -6.04
CA GLY A 307 -33.60 -30.25 -4.84
C GLY A 307 -32.21 -29.65 -5.11
N ILE A 308 -31.77 -29.53 -6.38
CA ILE A 308 -30.57 -28.77 -6.78
C ILE A 308 -30.98 -27.62 -7.72
N PRO A 309 -30.54 -26.37 -7.47
CA PRO A 309 -30.84 -25.22 -8.32
C PRO A 309 -30.32 -25.38 -9.75
N ARG A 310 -31.15 -24.98 -10.74
CA ARG A 310 -30.81 -25.11 -12.17
C ARG A 310 -29.52 -24.40 -12.55
N GLU A 311 -29.27 -23.23 -11.98
CA GLU A 311 -28.07 -22.45 -12.28
C GLU A 311 -26.80 -23.11 -11.72
N LEU A 312 -26.87 -23.72 -10.53
CA LEU A 312 -25.78 -24.51 -9.98
C LEU A 312 -25.49 -25.75 -10.84
N VAL A 313 -26.53 -26.45 -11.32
CA VAL A 313 -26.38 -27.58 -12.24
C VAL A 313 -25.66 -27.17 -13.52
N ARG A 314 -26.00 -26.01 -14.11
CA ARG A 314 -25.30 -25.50 -15.31
C ARG A 314 -23.83 -25.23 -15.05
N VAL A 315 -23.50 -24.65 -13.89
CA VAL A 315 -22.12 -24.38 -13.50
C VAL A 315 -21.33 -25.69 -13.34
N LEU A 316 -21.85 -26.65 -12.55
CA LEU A 316 -21.20 -27.94 -12.33
C LEU A 316 -21.03 -28.75 -13.63
N LEU A 317 -22.01 -28.73 -14.53
CA LEU A 317 -21.91 -29.39 -15.84
C LEU A 317 -20.80 -28.79 -16.72
N GLY A 318 -20.56 -27.47 -16.61
CA GLY A 318 -19.48 -26.78 -17.31
C GLY A 318 -18.10 -27.00 -16.69
N MET A 319 -18.03 -27.31 -15.38
CA MET A 319 -16.80 -27.71 -14.70
C MET A 319 -16.43 -29.17 -14.99
N LEU A 320 -17.43 -30.05 -15.09
CA LEU A 320 -17.27 -31.48 -15.38
C LEU A 320 -17.26 -31.81 -16.87
N ASP A 321 -16.99 -30.83 -17.75
CA ASP A 321 -16.87 -31.11 -19.17
C ASP A 321 -15.58 -31.92 -19.43
N PRO A 322 -15.66 -33.08 -20.13
CA PRO A 322 -14.49 -33.91 -20.39
C PRO A 322 -13.49 -33.26 -21.35
N GLU A 323 -13.93 -32.31 -22.19
CA GLU A 323 -13.04 -31.60 -23.11
C GLU A 323 -12.47 -30.33 -22.44
N PRO A 324 -11.15 -30.23 -22.19
CA PRO A 324 -10.57 -29.11 -21.46
C PRO A 324 -10.80 -27.74 -22.11
N GLY A 325 -10.90 -27.69 -23.45
CA GLY A 325 -11.16 -26.47 -24.21
C GLY A 325 -12.62 -25.99 -24.18
N ALA A 326 -13.56 -26.88 -23.85
CA ALA A 326 -14.97 -26.54 -23.66
C ALA A 326 -15.34 -26.32 -22.18
N ARG A 327 -14.48 -26.78 -21.27
CA ARG A 327 -14.62 -26.61 -19.82
C ARG A 327 -14.51 -25.13 -19.42
N ARG A 328 -15.41 -24.67 -18.56
CA ARG A 328 -15.39 -23.29 -18.05
C ARG A 328 -14.10 -23.01 -17.28
N SER A 329 -13.58 -21.80 -17.42
CA SER A 329 -12.47 -21.30 -16.60
C SER A 329 -12.92 -21.03 -15.15
N SER A 330 -11.98 -21.04 -14.20
CA SER A 330 -12.24 -20.69 -12.80
C SER A 330 -12.90 -19.31 -12.64
N PHE A 331 -12.49 -18.33 -13.44
CA PHE A 331 -13.08 -16.98 -13.47
C PHE A 331 -14.56 -16.99 -13.91
N GLU A 332 -14.88 -17.71 -14.99
CA GLU A 332 -16.27 -17.83 -15.47
C GLU A 332 -17.16 -18.56 -14.46
N VAL A 333 -16.61 -19.57 -13.77
CA VAL A 333 -17.31 -20.29 -12.71
C VAL A 333 -17.57 -19.35 -11.53
N ALA A 334 -16.54 -18.68 -10.99
CA ALA A 334 -16.66 -17.75 -9.86
C ALA A 334 -17.70 -16.66 -10.13
N ARG A 335 -17.59 -16.00 -11.30
CA ARG A 335 -18.52 -14.97 -11.74
C ARG A 335 -19.95 -15.51 -11.87
N SER A 336 -20.14 -16.70 -12.46
CA SER A 336 -21.47 -17.30 -12.62
C SER A 336 -22.11 -17.64 -11.27
N LEU A 337 -21.32 -18.08 -10.28
CA LEU A 337 -21.81 -18.35 -8.92
C LEU A 337 -22.23 -17.06 -8.21
N GLU A 338 -21.46 -15.98 -8.36
CA GLU A 338 -21.79 -14.67 -7.79
C GLU A 338 -23.05 -14.07 -8.44
N GLU A 339 -23.12 -14.05 -9.78
CA GLU A 339 -24.27 -13.51 -10.52
C GLU A 339 -25.60 -14.22 -10.16
N HIS A 340 -25.55 -15.53 -9.89
CA HIS A 340 -26.74 -16.36 -9.64
C HIS A 340 -26.92 -16.72 -8.15
N TRP A 341 -26.15 -16.11 -7.26
CA TRP A 341 -26.14 -16.41 -5.82
C TRP A 341 -27.54 -16.49 -5.21
N GLY A 342 -28.35 -15.45 -5.46
CA GLY A 342 -29.69 -15.33 -4.89
C GLY A 342 -30.66 -16.39 -5.41
N SER A 343 -30.50 -16.81 -6.67
CA SER A 343 -31.33 -17.87 -7.26
C SER A 343 -30.94 -19.26 -6.74
N ILE A 344 -29.66 -19.46 -6.43
CA ILE A 344 -29.14 -20.74 -5.92
C ILE A 344 -29.57 -20.93 -4.46
N CYS A 345 -29.35 -19.92 -3.60
CA CYS A 345 -29.72 -20.01 -2.18
C CYS A 345 -31.24 -20.03 -1.97
N GLY A 346 -32.00 -19.27 -2.78
CA GLY A 346 -33.46 -19.14 -2.60
C GLY A 346 -34.21 -20.47 -2.67
N LEU A 347 -33.82 -21.39 -3.56
CA LEU A 347 -34.47 -22.69 -3.68
C LEU A 347 -34.33 -23.52 -2.39
N TRP A 348 -33.16 -23.55 -1.76
CA TRP A 348 -32.93 -24.34 -0.54
C TRP A 348 -33.55 -23.70 0.70
N GLU A 349 -33.69 -22.38 0.70
CA GLU A 349 -34.40 -21.65 1.76
C GLU A 349 -35.92 -21.81 1.66
N ASP A 350 -36.47 -22.08 0.47
CA ASP A 350 -37.90 -22.29 0.25
C ASP A 350 -38.38 -23.74 0.48
N ILE A 351 -37.49 -24.73 0.49
CA ILE A 351 -37.81 -26.17 0.61
C ILE A 351 -38.04 -26.63 2.07
N ASP A 352 -37.67 -25.84 3.07
CA ASP A 352 -37.88 -26.16 4.50
C ASP A 352 -38.97 -25.25 5.13
N PRO A 353 -40.27 -25.57 4.95
CA PRO A 353 -41.37 -24.79 5.52
C PRO A 353 -41.50 -24.92 7.05
N GLU A 354 -40.81 -25.86 7.70
CA GLU A 354 -40.80 -25.99 9.16
C GLU A 354 -39.80 -25.03 9.83
N ARG A 355 -38.80 -24.54 9.09
CA ARG A 355 -37.85 -23.55 9.58
C ARG A 355 -38.52 -22.20 9.80
N GLN A 356 -38.75 -21.88 11.07
CA GLN A 356 -39.29 -20.59 11.48
C GLN A 356 -38.39 -19.42 10.99
N PRO A 357 -38.98 -18.28 10.61
CA PRO A 357 -38.24 -17.10 10.17
C PRO A 357 -37.42 -16.46 11.30
N TYR A 358 -36.32 -15.80 10.93
CA TYR A 358 -35.52 -15.01 11.87
C TYR A 358 -36.34 -13.88 12.47
N LEU A 359 -36.25 -13.68 13.78
CA LEU A 359 -36.99 -12.63 14.46
C LEU A 359 -36.20 -11.31 14.43
N VAL A 360 -36.81 -10.27 13.88
CA VAL A 360 -36.33 -8.89 13.94
C VAL A 360 -37.35 -8.04 14.70
N ALA A 361 -36.87 -7.34 15.72
CA ALA A 361 -37.66 -6.40 16.49
C ALA A 361 -37.47 -4.98 15.96
N PHE A 362 -38.55 -4.20 15.91
CA PHE A 362 -38.51 -2.78 15.56
C PHE A 362 -39.22 -1.95 16.64
N MET A 363 -38.80 -0.69 16.82
CA MET A 363 -39.33 0.20 17.87
C MET A 363 -40.21 1.29 17.24
N PRO A 364 -41.56 1.20 17.37
CA PRO A 364 -42.44 2.15 16.72
C PRO A 364 -42.23 3.61 17.16
N ALA A 365 -42.07 3.85 18.47
CA ALA A 365 -41.85 5.20 19.01
C ALA A 365 -40.56 5.85 18.46
N GLU A 366 -39.48 5.08 18.33
CA GLU A 366 -38.20 5.55 17.79
C GLU A 366 -38.23 5.75 16.27
N SER A 367 -39.26 5.24 15.58
CA SER A 367 -39.43 5.37 14.12
C SER A 367 -40.24 6.60 13.71
N VAL A 368 -40.85 7.31 14.66
CA VAL A 368 -41.71 8.48 14.40
C VAL A 368 -40.94 9.59 13.68
N ASP A 369 -39.76 9.94 14.19
CA ASP A 369 -38.99 11.05 13.62
C ASP A 369 -38.36 10.66 12.28
N THR A 370 -37.74 9.47 12.19
CA THR A 370 -36.93 9.08 11.04
C THR A 370 -37.71 8.47 9.87
N VAL A 371 -38.78 7.71 10.12
CA VAL A 371 -39.55 6.99 9.08
C VAL A 371 -40.81 7.77 8.71
N TYR A 372 -41.55 8.28 9.71
CA TYR A 372 -42.80 9.00 9.49
C TYR A 372 -42.58 10.50 9.20
N ARG A 373 -41.98 11.28 10.11
CA ARG A 373 -41.88 12.74 9.95
C ARG A 373 -40.88 13.17 8.89
N GLN A 374 -39.65 12.65 8.94
CA GLN A 374 -38.57 13.09 8.04
C GLN A 374 -38.68 12.49 6.64
N ARG A 375 -39.00 11.19 6.55
CA ARG A 375 -38.98 10.44 5.27
C ARG A 375 -40.35 10.19 4.67
N GLN A 376 -41.42 10.28 5.46
CA GLN A 376 -42.80 10.04 5.01
C GLN A 376 -42.98 8.71 4.24
N TRP A 377 -42.29 7.65 4.67
CA TRP A 377 -42.42 6.32 4.06
C TRP A 377 -43.72 5.59 4.44
N ILE A 378 -44.38 6.06 5.49
CA ILE A 378 -45.70 5.58 5.95
C ILE A 378 -46.63 6.79 6.16
N ALA A 379 -47.94 6.58 6.12
CA ALA A 379 -48.94 7.65 6.12
C ALA A 379 -49.40 8.04 7.53
N HIS A 380 -49.34 7.12 8.49
CA HIS A 380 -49.77 7.33 9.87
C HIS A 380 -48.60 7.20 10.85
N SER A 381 -48.71 7.86 12.01
CA SER A 381 -47.69 7.79 13.06
C SER A 381 -47.55 6.34 13.58
N PRO A 382 -46.34 5.79 13.71
CA PRO A 382 -46.13 4.47 14.31
C PRO A 382 -46.51 4.37 15.79
N GLU A 383 -46.93 5.46 16.44
CA GLU A 383 -47.52 5.39 17.78
C GLU A 383 -48.99 4.91 17.75
N GLU A 384 -49.68 5.07 16.62
CA GLU A 384 -51.06 4.64 16.40
C GLU A 384 -51.11 3.19 15.89
N PRO A 385 -52.18 2.41 16.17
CA PRO A 385 -52.29 1.03 15.69
C PRO A 385 -52.15 0.91 14.16
N THR A 386 -52.80 1.80 13.41
CA THR A 386 -52.74 1.87 11.94
C THR A 386 -51.33 2.14 11.43
N GLY A 387 -50.63 3.13 11.98
CA GLY A 387 -49.25 3.43 11.60
C GLY A 387 -48.25 2.33 12.00
N ARG A 388 -48.51 1.58 13.08
CA ARG A 388 -47.69 0.40 13.42
C ARG A 388 -47.81 -0.71 12.39
N ASP A 389 -49.03 -0.97 11.92
CA ASP A 389 -49.26 -1.99 10.89
C ASP A 389 -48.62 -1.54 9.55
N GLU A 390 -48.73 -0.26 9.19
CA GLU A 390 -48.04 0.30 8.01
C GLU A 390 -46.52 0.15 8.11
N LEU A 391 -45.92 0.48 9.26
CA LEU A 391 -44.48 0.33 9.48
C LEU A 391 -44.04 -1.14 9.36
N ARG A 392 -44.84 -2.08 9.88
CA ARG A 392 -44.54 -3.51 9.77
C ARG A 392 -44.57 -3.97 8.31
N GLU A 393 -45.59 -3.61 7.54
CA GLU A 393 -45.69 -3.99 6.13
C GLU A 393 -44.61 -3.32 5.27
N PHE A 394 -44.26 -2.07 5.56
CA PHE A 394 -43.11 -1.40 4.94
C PHE A 394 -41.80 -2.16 5.20
N LEU A 395 -41.50 -2.49 6.46
CA LEU A 395 -40.28 -3.22 6.81
C LEU A 395 -40.24 -4.63 6.20
N LYS A 396 -41.38 -5.31 6.07
CA LYS A 396 -41.47 -6.60 5.36
C LYS A 396 -41.06 -6.47 3.90
N TRP A 397 -41.54 -5.44 3.21
CA TRP A 397 -41.16 -5.18 1.82
C TRP A 397 -39.68 -4.77 1.71
N GLU A 398 -39.23 -3.87 2.59
CA GLU A 398 -37.88 -3.30 2.59
C GLU A 398 -36.80 -4.36 2.84
N LEU A 399 -37.07 -5.33 3.71
CA LEU A 399 -36.12 -6.37 4.12
C LEU A 399 -36.32 -7.72 3.41
N ARG A 400 -37.19 -7.79 2.40
CA ARG A 400 -37.57 -9.06 1.72
C ARG A 400 -36.40 -9.80 1.05
N GLN A 401 -35.34 -9.09 0.67
CA GLN A 401 -34.10 -9.63 0.10
C GLN A 401 -32.87 -9.17 0.89
N ALA A 402 -33.05 -8.88 2.18
CA ALA A 402 -32.01 -8.22 2.97
C ALA A 402 -30.71 -9.03 3.03
N GLU A 403 -29.59 -8.33 2.95
CA GLU A 403 -28.27 -8.90 3.22
C GLU A 403 -27.79 -8.46 4.60
N LEU A 404 -27.35 -9.39 5.42
CA LEU A 404 -26.64 -9.15 6.67
C LEU A 404 -25.17 -8.82 6.37
N VAL A 405 -24.68 -7.78 7.03
CA VAL A 405 -23.29 -7.35 7.04
C VAL A 405 -22.88 -6.96 8.45
N TRP A 406 -21.61 -7.14 8.79
CA TRP A 406 -21.04 -6.65 10.05
C TRP A 406 -20.42 -5.26 9.87
N SER A 407 -20.76 -4.35 10.78
CA SER A 407 -20.17 -3.02 10.93
C SER A 407 -19.42 -2.93 12.26
N PRO A 408 -18.07 -2.97 12.27
CA PRO A 408 -17.27 -2.95 13.50
C PRO A 408 -17.46 -1.67 14.33
N GLY A 409 -17.83 -0.56 13.69
CA GLY A 409 -18.14 0.71 14.37
C GLY A 409 -19.63 0.87 14.70
N GLY A 410 -20.45 -0.14 14.40
CA GLY A 410 -21.91 -0.03 14.40
C GLY A 410 -22.41 1.08 13.50
N ALA A 411 -23.36 1.88 13.99
CA ALA A 411 -23.89 3.04 13.27
C ALA A 411 -23.00 4.30 13.37
N LYS A 412 -21.84 4.21 14.04
CA LYS A 412 -20.91 5.35 14.22
C LYS A 412 -20.41 5.83 12.86
N GLY A 413 -20.56 7.14 12.60
CA GLY A 413 -20.20 7.76 11.32
C GLY A 413 -21.35 7.81 10.30
N PHE A 414 -22.41 7.03 10.49
CA PHE A 414 -23.59 7.02 9.61
C PHE A 414 -24.78 7.76 10.24
N VAL A 415 -24.90 7.71 11.57
CA VAL A 415 -26.02 8.29 12.34
C VAL A 415 -25.47 9.03 13.58
N SER A 416 -26.14 10.12 13.98
CA SER A 416 -25.76 10.91 15.17
C SER A 416 -26.38 10.33 16.45
N GLY A 417 -25.64 10.34 17.57
CA GLY A 417 -26.07 9.72 18.84
C GLY A 417 -24.94 9.51 19.85
N ARG A 418 -25.25 8.86 20.99
CA ARG A 418 -24.24 8.49 22.01
C ARG A 418 -23.38 7.34 21.48
N GLU A 419 -22.06 7.53 21.47
CA GLU A 419 -21.13 6.61 20.80
C GLU A 419 -21.24 5.16 21.27
N GLU A 420 -21.33 4.93 22.59
CA GLU A 420 -21.47 3.57 23.16
C GLU A 420 -22.69 2.84 22.60
N ARG A 421 -23.82 3.54 22.40
CA ARG A 421 -25.05 2.96 21.86
C ARG A 421 -25.00 2.77 20.34
N LEU A 422 -24.34 3.67 19.62
CA LEU A 422 -24.14 3.55 18.17
C LEU A 422 -23.22 2.37 17.84
N GLN A 423 -22.15 2.18 18.62
CA GLN A 423 -21.23 1.06 18.48
C GLN A 423 -21.92 -0.27 18.77
N GLN A 424 -22.84 -0.34 19.75
CA GLN A 424 -23.60 -1.56 20.05
C GLN A 424 -24.45 -2.08 18.87
N ALA A 425 -24.79 -1.24 17.89
CA ALA A 425 -25.56 -1.63 16.70
C ALA A 425 -24.65 -2.13 15.57
N GLU A 426 -23.87 -3.18 15.86
CA GLU A 426 -22.78 -3.73 15.02
C GLU A 426 -23.26 -4.49 13.78
N TRP A 427 -24.55 -4.79 13.66
CA TRP A 427 -25.09 -5.58 12.55
C TRP A 427 -25.86 -4.67 11.61
N ALA A 428 -25.73 -4.86 10.31
CA ALA A 428 -26.42 -4.06 9.31
C ALA A 428 -27.23 -4.94 8.36
N LEU A 429 -28.53 -4.69 8.25
CA LEU A 429 -29.41 -5.29 7.26
C LEU A 429 -29.52 -4.33 6.08
N ILE A 430 -28.99 -4.73 4.93
CA ILE A 430 -29.07 -3.95 3.68
C ILE A 430 -30.42 -4.23 3.04
N GLY A 431 -31.35 -3.28 3.16
CA GLY A 431 -32.67 -3.31 2.52
C GLY A 431 -32.69 -2.67 1.13
N GLU A 432 -33.87 -2.61 0.53
CA GLU A 432 -34.10 -2.04 -0.80
C GLU A 432 -33.74 -0.53 -0.85
N GLN A 433 -34.17 0.25 0.14
CA GLN A 433 -33.99 1.71 0.19
C GLN A 433 -32.97 2.17 1.24
N ALA A 434 -32.70 1.38 2.27
CA ALA A 434 -31.86 1.78 3.40
C ALA A 434 -31.01 0.65 3.99
N VAL A 435 -30.01 1.04 4.78
CA VAL A 435 -29.24 0.14 5.64
C VAL A 435 -29.73 0.32 7.07
N TRP A 436 -30.11 -0.80 7.69
CA TRP A 436 -30.73 -0.85 9.02
C TRP A 436 -29.75 -1.44 10.02
N PHE A 437 -29.22 -0.60 10.92
CA PHE A 437 -28.30 -1.03 11.96
C PHE A 437 -29.06 -1.64 13.14
N CYS A 438 -28.58 -2.79 13.59
CA CYS A 438 -29.21 -3.68 14.52
C CYS A 438 -28.25 -4.07 15.65
N ALA A 439 -28.81 -4.29 16.83
CA ALA A 439 -28.12 -4.89 17.97
C ALA A 439 -28.90 -6.13 18.43
N PHE A 440 -28.26 -7.08 19.10
CA PHE A 440 -29.01 -8.14 19.77
C PHE A 440 -29.90 -7.56 20.87
N LEU A 441 -31.03 -8.20 21.14
CA LEU A 441 -31.85 -7.88 22.30
C LEU A 441 -31.09 -8.28 23.58
N TYR A 442 -31.24 -7.50 24.66
CA TYR A 442 -30.62 -7.79 25.94
C TYR A 442 -31.43 -7.23 27.12
N ASP A 443 -31.31 -7.87 28.28
CA ASP A 443 -31.91 -7.43 29.54
C ASP A 443 -30.96 -6.52 30.30
N GLU A 444 -31.47 -5.41 30.85
CA GLU A 444 -30.70 -4.44 31.64
C GLU A 444 -31.14 -4.48 33.11
N THR A 445 -30.17 -4.42 34.04
CA THR A 445 -30.43 -4.18 35.46
C THR A 445 -30.87 -2.73 35.71
N LEU A 446 -31.43 -2.44 36.90
CA LEU A 446 -31.77 -1.06 37.32
C LEU A 446 -30.56 -0.10 37.29
N SER A 447 -29.33 -0.64 37.33
CA SER A 447 -28.07 0.11 37.23
C SER A 447 -27.56 0.33 35.78
N GLY A 448 -28.26 -0.20 34.77
CA GLY A 448 -27.89 -0.10 33.36
C GLY A 448 -26.88 -1.14 32.88
N GLN A 449 -26.50 -2.11 33.73
CA GLN A 449 -25.64 -3.23 33.32
C GLN A 449 -26.43 -4.31 32.59
N ILE A 450 -25.87 -4.83 31.50
CA ILE A 450 -26.43 -5.93 30.71
C ILE A 450 -26.38 -7.23 31.52
N GLN A 451 -27.52 -7.88 31.69
CA GLN A 451 -27.65 -9.13 32.45
C GLN A 451 -27.66 -10.36 31.54
N THR A 452 -28.46 -10.33 30.47
CA THR A 452 -28.62 -11.46 29.54
C THR A 452 -28.75 -10.96 28.11
N ARG A 453 -28.03 -11.57 27.15
CA ARG A 453 -28.13 -11.25 25.70
C ARG A 453 -28.97 -12.33 25.02
N HIS A 454 -30.00 -11.92 24.29
CA HIS A 454 -30.91 -12.79 23.55
C HIS A 454 -30.47 -12.88 22.08
N THR A 455 -29.78 -13.95 21.73
CA THR A 455 -29.15 -14.16 20.40
C THR A 455 -30.16 -14.52 19.30
N ARG A 456 -31.40 -14.84 19.66
CA ARG A 456 -32.49 -15.14 18.72
C ARG A 456 -33.21 -13.91 18.16
N THR A 457 -32.81 -12.69 18.53
CA THR A 457 -33.48 -11.47 18.07
C THR A 457 -32.51 -10.33 17.84
N LEU A 458 -32.59 -9.74 16.65
CA LEU A 458 -31.96 -8.46 16.33
C LEU A 458 -33.00 -7.33 16.45
N VAL A 459 -32.64 -6.26 17.14
CA VAL A 459 -33.44 -5.05 17.31
C VAL A 459 -32.89 -3.99 16.36
N ILE A 460 -33.71 -3.47 15.45
CA ILE A 460 -33.39 -2.30 14.61
C ILE A 460 -33.23 -1.08 15.53
N LYS A 461 -32.07 -0.44 15.48
CA LYS A 461 -31.72 0.73 16.29
C LYS A 461 -31.59 1.99 15.47
N TYR A 462 -30.93 1.91 14.31
CA TYR A 462 -30.61 3.07 13.50
C TYR A 462 -30.79 2.74 12.02
N LEU A 463 -30.94 3.79 11.21
CA LEU A 463 -31.13 3.61 9.78
C LEU A 463 -30.43 4.72 8.99
N VAL A 464 -29.79 4.35 7.89
CA VAL A 464 -29.14 5.27 6.95
C VAL A 464 -29.65 4.99 5.55
N ASP A 465 -29.84 6.03 4.74
CA ASP A 465 -30.22 5.86 3.33
C ASP A 465 -29.11 5.09 2.61
N ARG A 466 -29.53 4.14 1.75
CA ARG A 466 -28.61 3.26 1.03
C ARG A 466 -27.53 4.04 0.27
N ARG A 467 -27.85 5.23 -0.27
CA ARG A 467 -26.90 6.07 -1.03
C ARG A 467 -25.74 6.61 -0.19
N PHE A 468 -25.93 6.74 1.12
CA PHE A 468 -24.91 7.25 2.06
C PHE A 468 -24.20 6.13 2.84
N ALA A 469 -24.48 4.86 2.51
CA ALA A 469 -23.92 3.70 3.19
C ALA A 469 -22.90 2.94 2.32
N GLN A 470 -22.15 3.65 1.47
CA GLN A 470 -21.24 3.02 0.49
C GLN A 470 -20.25 2.05 1.14
N GLU A 471 -19.72 2.40 2.32
CA GLU A 471 -18.82 1.52 3.09
C GLU A 471 -19.49 0.18 3.46
N ILE A 472 -20.76 0.22 3.90
CA ILE A 472 -21.54 -0.99 4.23
C ILE A 472 -21.92 -1.75 2.95
N LEU A 473 -22.25 -1.03 1.87
CA LEU A 473 -22.53 -1.60 0.55
C LEU A 473 -21.30 -2.10 -0.21
N ALA A 474 -20.09 -1.89 0.32
CA ALA A 474 -18.83 -2.45 -0.17
C ALA A 474 -18.32 -3.58 0.75
N ALA A 475 -18.80 -3.65 1.99
CA ALA A 475 -18.37 -4.65 2.96
C ALA A 475 -18.64 -6.07 2.46
N ARG A 476 -17.64 -6.95 2.61
CA ARG A 476 -17.69 -8.39 2.36
C ARG A 476 -17.05 -9.09 3.56
N PRO A 477 -17.51 -10.29 3.96
CA PRO A 477 -18.58 -11.10 3.34
C PRO A 477 -19.99 -10.52 3.60
N ARG A 478 -20.96 -10.82 2.72
CA ARG A 478 -22.39 -10.53 2.96
C ARG A 478 -23.16 -11.82 2.97
N ARG A 479 -24.24 -11.86 3.74
CA ARG A 479 -25.14 -13.01 3.75
C ARG A 479 -26.55 -12.57 3.48
N ARG A 480 -27.16 -13.12 2.44
CA ARG A 480 -28.60 -13.01 2.29
C ARG A 480 -29.28 -13.63 3.51
N ILE A 481 -30.29 -12.95 3.98
CA ILE A 481 -31.12 -13.39 5.09
C ILE A 481 -32.36 -13.99 4.45
N GLY A 482 -32.73 -15.20 4.89
CA GLY A 482 -33.97 -15.85 4.46
C GLY A 482 -35.20 -15.13 5.01
N ARG A 483 -36.27 -15.87 5.30
CA ARG A 483 -37.51 -15.28 5.81
C ARG A 483 -37.28 -14.60 7.17
N ILE A 484 -37.76 -13.36 7.27
CA ILE A 484 -37.75 -12.55 8.49
C ILE A 484 -39.19 -12.35 8.97
N ASP A 485 -39.38 -12.41 10.28
CA ASP A 485 -40.60 -11.99 10.94
C ASP A 485 -40.34 -10.78 11.82
N LEU A 486 -41.32 -9.88 11.88
CA LEU A 486 -41.18 -8.54 12.44
C LEU A 486 -42.11 -8.36 13.64
N VAL A 487 -41.51 -8.07 14.79
CA VAL A 487 -42.24 -7.82 16.04
C VAL A 487 -42.03 -6.39 16.54
N ALA A 488 -43.13 -5.74 16.92
CA ALA A 488 -43.05 -4.44 17.58
C ALA A 488 -42.52 -4.61 19.00
N TYR A 489 -41.49 -3.83 19.35
CA TYR A 489 -40.80 -3.90 20.63
C TYR A 489 -40.83 -2.54 21.34
N ARG A 490 -41.04 -2.58 22.66
CA ARG A 490 -40.86 -1.45 23.57
C ARG A 490 -39.73 -1.78 24.54
N ALA A 491 -38.95 -0.77 24.95
CA ALA A 491 -37.87 -0.97 25.90
C ALA A 491 -38.38 -1.72 27.16
N ARG A 492 -37.68 -2.80 27.55
CA ARG A 492 -38.01 -3.69 28.68
C ARG A 492 -39.23 -4.59 28.48
N GLN A 493 -39.74 -4.73 27.26
CA GLN A 493 -40.75 -5.73 26.93
C GLN A 493 -40.11 -7.13 26.86
N ASP A 494 -40.69 -8.10 27.55
CA ASP A 494 -40.30 -9.50 27.40
C ASP A 494 -40.76 -10.04 26.05
N LEU A 495 -39.83 -10.58 25.26
CA LEU A 495 -40.08 -11.22 23.97
C LEU A 495 -39.83 -12.73 24.00
N SER A 496 -39.57 -13.32 25.17
CA SER A 496 -39.26 -14.74 25.35
C SER A 496 -40.26 -15.68 24.69
N ALA A 497 -41.55 -15.35 24.75
CA ALA A 497 -42.64 -16.08 24.11
C ALA A 497 -42.55 -16.15 22.58
N HIS A 498 -41.78 -15.25 21.94
CA HIS A 498 -41.58 -15.25 20.49
C HIS A 498 -40.37 -16.09 20.04
N PHE A 499 -39.58 -16.64 20.95
CA PHE A 499 -38.32 -17.33 20.61
C PHE A 499 -38.49 -18.82 20.27
N GLU A 500 -39.62 -19.42 20.62
CA GLU A 500 -39.86 -20.86 20.47
C GLU A 500 -39.79 -21.29 18.99
N GLY A 501 -38.97 -22.30 18.69
CA GLY A 501 -38.75 -22.83 17.34
C GLY A 501 -37.96 -21.94 16.39
N ARG A 502 -37.53 -20.74 16.80
CA ARG A 502 -36.85 -19.77 15.90
C ARG A 502 -35.33 -19.94 15.84
N PRO A 503 -34.71 -19.66 14.68
CA PRO A 503 -33.27 -19.76 14.49
C PRO A 503 -32.49 -18.70 15.28
N ASP A 504 -31.28 -19.05 15.69
CA ASP A 504 -30.33 -18.14 16.34
C ASP A 504 -29.60 -17.28 15.27
N TRP A 505 -29.40 -15.99 15.54
CA TRP A 505 -28.63 -15.10 14.65
C TRP A 505 -27.12 -15.27 14.79
N MET A 506 -26.62 -15.83 15.90
CA MET A 506 -25.19 -16.06 16.18
C MET A 506 -24.47 -16.72 15.01
N PRO A 507 -24.99 -17.80 14.39
CA PRO A 507 -24.44 -18.28 13.14
C PRO A 507 -24.31 -17.16 12.10
N LEU A 508 -25.40 -16.60 11.56
CA LEU A 508 -25.27 -15.65 10.44
C LEU A 508 -24.36 -14.45 10.77
N THR A 509 -24.43 -13.94 12.00
CA THR A 509 -23.60 -12.84 12.50
C THR A 509 -22.11 -13.20 12.60
N GLU A 510 -21.76 -14.37 13.13
CA GLU A 510 -20.37 -14.84 13.15
C GLU A 510 -19.86 -15.17 11.74
N ALA A 511 -20.71 -15.61 10.81
CA ALA A 511 -20.32 -15.84 9.41
C ALA A 511 -19.95 -14.54 8.68
N VAL A 512 -20.74 -13.47 8.86
CA VAL A 512 -20.41 -12.16 8.25
C VAL A 512 -19.22 -11.50 8.95
N LYS A 513 -18.92 -11.90 10.18
CA LYS A 513 -17.78 -11.43 10.97
C LYS A 513 -16.49 -12.22 10.71
N ALA A 514 -16.59 -13.52 10.39
CA ALA A 514 -15.47 -14.44 10.20
C ALA A 514 -14.89 -14.51 8.77
N GLY A 515 -15.60 -14.04 7.73
CA GLY A 515 -15.10 -14.06 6.34
C GLY A 515 -14.03 -13.02 5.99
N ARG A 516 -13.29 -12.53 6.98
CA ARG A 516 -11.97 -11.94 6.78
C ARG A 516 -11.03 -12.64 7.76
N ALA A 517 -9.95 -13.23 7.25
CA ALA A 517 -8.80 -13.55 8.09
C ALA A 517 -8.49 -12.31 8.93
N ALA A 518 -8.66 -12.42 10.26
CA ALA A 518 -8.27 -11.48 11.30
C ALA A 518 -8.19 -9.99 10.86
N HIS A 519 -9.24 -9.22 11.19
CA HIS A 519 -9.17 -7.75 11.22
C HIS A 519 -8.09 -7.30 12.21
N ASP A 520 -6.84 -7.25 11.74
CA ASP A 520 -5.72 -6.70 12.48
C ASP A 520 -6.12 -5.27 12.92
N PRO A 521 -6.29 -5.02 14.23
CA PRO A 521 -6.70 -3.71 14.74
C PRO A 521 -5.72 -2.61 14.29
N ARG A 522 -4.46 -2.97 14.06
CA ARG A 522 -3.44 -2.05 13.56
C ARG A 522 -3.63 -1.71 12.09
N ASN A 523 -4.08 -2.65 11.24
CA ASN A 523 -4.48 -2.33 9.86
C ASN A 523 -5.65 -1.34 9.83
N GLN A 524 -6.67 -1.55 10.68
CA GLN A 524 -7.79 -0.63 10.83
C GLN A 524 -7.33 0.77 11.31
N GLN A 525 -6.39 0.81 12.26
CA GLN A 525 -5.82 2.04 12.79
C GLN A 525 -5.00 2.81 11.73
N LEU A 526 -4.18 2.11 10.95
CA LEU A 526 -3.44 2.67 9.82
C LEU A 526 -4.42 3.28 8.80
N LEU A 527 -5.45 2.53 8.42
CA LEU A 527 -6.44 2.98 7.44
C LEU A 527 -7.19 4.23 7.91
N ARG A 528 -7.66 4.25 9.16
CA ARG A 528 -8.28 5.46 9.76
C ARG A 528 -7.33 6.66 9.79
N SER A 529 -6.04 6.41 9.96
CA SER A 529 -5.02 7.47 9.95
C SER A 529 -4.85 8.05 8.53
N MET A 530 -4.84 7.20 7.50
CA MET A 530 -4.83 7.61 6.09
C MET A 530 -6.10 8.38 5.71
N GLU A 531 -7.27 7.90 6.12
CA GLU A 531 -8.56 8.57 5.90
C GLU A 531 -8.57 9.96 6.55
N PHE A 532 -8.09 10.09 7.79
CA PHE A 532 -7.96 11.40 8.43
C PHE A 532 -7.01 12.34 7.67
N MET A 533 -5.88 11.85 7.17
CA MET A 533 -4.95 12.67 6.38
C MET A 533 -5.62 13.19 5.11
N LEU A 534 -6.42 12.35 4.44
CA LEU A 534 -7.23 12.77 3.30
C LEU A 534 -8.28 13.81 3.72
N ASP A 535 -9.03 13.56 4.78
CA ASP A 535 -10.02 14.51 5.28
C ASP A 535 -9.39 15.86 5.61
N TYR A 536 -8.24 15.87 6.28
CA TYR A 536 -7.47 17.07 6.62
C TYR A 536 -7.05 17.86 5.37
N GLN A 537 -6.46 17.18 4.37
CA GLN A 537 -6.08 17.81 3.11
C GLN A 537 -7.30 18.33 2.33
N GLY A 538 -8.41 17.59 2.38
CA GLY A 538 -9.68 17.99 1.80
C GLY A 538 -10.26 19.25 2.46
N VAL A 539 -10.29 19.33 3.79
CA VAL A 539 -10.76 20.54 4.49
C VAL A 539 -9.83 21.72 4.28
N MET A 540 -8.51 21.50 4.18
CA MET A 540 -7.56 22.56 3.79
C MET A 540 -7.89 23.15 2.42
N GLN A 541 -8.22 22.31 1.43
CA GLN A 541 -8.59 22.77 0.10
C GLN A 541 -9.94 23.49 0.10
N ARG A 542 -10.92 22.95 0.82
CA ARG A 542 -12.24 23.58 1.01
C ARG A 542 -12.14 24.92 1.72
N ALA A 543 -11.25 25.04 2.70
CA ALA A 543 -11.00 26.28 3.43
C ALA A 543 -10.48 27.42 2.55
N ARG A 544 -9.99 27.15 1.34
CA ARG A 544 -9.52 28.16 0.36
C ARG A 544 -10.58 28.53 -0.70
N GLN A 545 -11.81 28.04 -0.54
CA GLN A 545 -12.93 28.33 -1.44
C GLN A 545 -13.88 29.32 -0.77
N TYR A 546 -14.15 30.43 -1.45
CA TYR A 546 -15.00 31.51 -0.94
C TYR A 546 -16.19 31.71 -1.87
N PRO A 547 -17.44 31.62 -1.38
CA PRO A 547 -18.59 32.03 -2.16
C PRO A 547 -18.58 33.56 -2.28
N TYR A 548 -18.95 34.08 -3.44
CA TYR A 548 -18.96 35.51 -3.71
C TYR A 548 -20.23 35.96 -4.45
N THR A 549 -20.50 37.25 -4.34
CA THR A 549 -21.47 38.02 -5.12
C THR A 549 -20.76 39.19 -5.80
N ARG A 550 -21.05 39.41 -7.09
CA ARG A 550 -20.49 40.51 -7.88
C ARG A 550 -21.30 41.78 -7.60
N VAL A 551 -20.66 42.80 -7.01
CA VAL A 551 -21.36 43.99 -6.48
C VAL A 551 -21.21 45.24 -7.35
N ALA A 552 -20.14 45.35 -8.16
CA ALA A 552 -19.94 46.49 -9.05
C ALA A 552 -18.94 46.21 -10.18
N GLU A 553 -18.95 47.07 -11.20
CA GLU A 553 -17.86 47.23 -12.16
C GLU A 553 -16.84 48.24 -11.59
N GLY A 554 -15.55 47.88 -11.64
CA GLY A 554 -14.46 48.70 -11.13
C GLY A 554 -14.13 49.90 -12.02
N SER A 555 -13.22 50.75 -11.56
CA SER A 555 -12.91 52.07 -12.13
C SER A 555 -12.33 52.06 -13.56
N SER A 556 -11.96 50.90 -14.10
CA SER A 556 -11.32 50.77 -15.43
C SER A 556 -12.16 50.04 -16.49
N GLY A 557 -13.44 49.73 -16.24
CA GLY A 557 -14.34 49.04 -17.18
C GLY A 557 -13.99 47.58 -17.52
N SER A 558 -12.79 47.12 -17.14
CA SER A 558 -12.28 45.74 -17.32
C SER A 558 -12.10 44.98 -16.00
N THR A 559 -12.38 45.65 -14.88
CA THR A 559 -12.23 45.16 -13.51
C THR A 559 -13.59 44.97 -12.85
N HIS A 560 -13.74 43.98 -11.98
CA HIS A 560 -14.97 43.66 -11.26
C HIS A 560 -14.71 43.56 -9.77
N ILE A 561 -15.70 43.96 -8.97
CA ILE A 561 -15.63 43.89 -7.50
C ILE A 561 -16.44 42.69 -7.02
N LEU A 562 -15.78 41.76 -6.35
CA LEU A 562 -16.37 40.56 -5.77
C LEU A 562 -16.36 40.67 -4.24
N GLN A 563 -17.52 40.51 -3.63
CA GLN A 563 -17.69 40.52 -2.18
C GLN A 563 -18.08 39.13 -1.69
N ILE A 564 -17.60 38.72 -0.52
CA ILE A 564 -17.96 37.43 0.08
C ILE A 564 -19.49 37.34 0.27
N ASP A 565 -20.04 36.17 -0.05
CA ASP A 565 -21.44 35.88 0.20
C ASP A 565 -21.65 35.53 1.67
N ARG A 566 -22.28 36.44 2.42
CA ARG A 566 -22.43 36.33 3.88
C ARG A 566 -23.47 35.30 4.33
N ASP A 567 -24.35 34.87 3.42
CA ASP A 567 -25.36 33.86 3.74
C ASP A 567 -24.82 32.46 3.45
N ARG A 568 -24.13 32.27 2.31
CA ARG A 568 -23.58 30.96 1.92
C ARG A 568 -22.27 30.58 2.60
N ASP A 569 -21.43 31.55 2.98
CA ASP A 569 -20.14 31.22 3.62
C ASP A 569 -20.29 30.49 4.97
N PRO A 570 -21.14 30.94 5.92
CA PRO A 570 -21.39 30.20 7.15
C PRO A 570 -21.93 28.79 6.90
N GLU A 571 -22.92 28.63 6.02
CA GLU A 571 -23.49 27.32 5.68
C GLU A 571 -22.41 26.36 5.15
N TYR A 572 -21.55 26.86 4.26
CA TYR A 572 -20.42 26.10 3.74
C TYR A 572 -19.43 25.69 4.82
N ARG A 573 -19.05 26.61 5.72
CA ARG A 573 -18.13 26.32 6.83
C ARG A 573 -18.71 25.30 7.81
N HIS A 574 -20.03 25.28 7.98
CA HIS A 574 -20.74 24.37 8.89
C HIS A 574 -21.19 23.06 8.25
N SER A 575 -20.98 22.89 6.93
CA SER A 575 -21.33 21.66 6.21
C SER A 575 -20.51 20.41 6.59
N ASN A 576 -19.36 20.58 7.24
CA ASN A 576 -18.51 19.49 7.71
C ASN A 576 -17.89 19.87 9.07
N PRO A 577 -17.96 19.02 10.11
CA PRO A 577 -17.46 19.35 11.45
C PRO A 577 -15.95 19.64 11.50
N LEU A 578 -15.15 18.91 10.72
CA LEU A 578 -13.71 19.11 10.61
C LEU A 578 -13.38 20.42 9.89
N LEU A 579 -14.16 20.79 8.87
CA LEU A 579 -14.04 22.09 8.19
C LEU A 579 -14.41 23.23 9.12
N THR A 580 -15.47 23.08 9.92
CA THR A 580 -15.86 24.07 10.94
C THR A 580 -14.71 24.31 11.91
N ALA A 581 -14.13 23.25 12.45
CA ALA A 581 -13.03 23.36 13.39
C ALA A 581 -11.75 23.93 12.76
N PHE A 582 -11.48 23.59 11.49
CA PHE A 582 -10.33 24.11 10.75
C PHE A 582 -10.50 25.61 10.47
N ALA A 583 -11.67 26.02 10.01
CA ALA A 583 -12.01 27.40 9.65
C ALA A 583 -12.23 28.33 10.87
N ALA A 584 -12.32 27.79 12.08
CA ALA A 584 -12.45 28.57 13.31
C ALA A 584 -11.18 29.39 13.64
N ASP A 585 -10.00 28.99 13.12
CA ASP A 585 -8.76 29.76 13.25
C ASP A 585 -8.62 30.72 12.05
N PRO A 586 -8.65 32.06 12.26
CA PRO A 586 -8.50 33.04 11.18
C PRO A 586 -7.17 32.93 10.41
N ARG A 587 -6.14 32.29 10.99
CA ARG A 587 -4.86 32.04 10.30
C ARG A 587 -4.98 30.92 9.26
N ARG A 588 -5.93 30.00 9.43
CA ARG A 588 -6.17 28.86 8.53
C ARG A 588 -7.19 29.17 7.45
N ARG A 589 -8.20 29.99 7.76
CA ARG A 589 -9.15 30.58 6.80
C ARG A 589 -9.32 32.07 7.10
N PRO A 590 -8.47 32.94 6.52
CA PRO A 590 -8.60 34.38 6.68
C PRO A 590 -9.84 34.92 5.95
N ALA A 591 -10.20 36.18 6.20
CA ALA A 591 -11.24 36.86 5.43
C ALA A 591 -10.83 36.97 3.95
N LEU A 592 -11.79 37.04 3.02
CA LEU A 592 -11.54 36.94 1.57
C LEU A 592 -10.51 37.97 1.07
N GLY A 593 -10.60 39.21 1.56
CA GLY A 593 -9.66 40.28 1.20
C GLY A 593 -8.25 40.05 1.74
N ASP A 594 -8.13 39.52 2.96
CA ASP A 594 -6.83 39.18 3.57
C ASP A 594 -6.19 37.97 2.87
N PHE A 595 -7.02 36.99 2.50
CA PHE A 595 -6.62 35.87 1.65
C PHE A 595 -6.05 36.36 0.32
N ALA A 596 -6.75 37.26 -0.38
CA ALA A 596 -6.28 37.86 -1.62
C ALA A 596 -4.97 38.64 -1.45
N ALA A 597 -4.84 39.44 -0.39
CA ALA A 597 -3.59 40.14 -0.09
C ALA A 597 -2.43 39.16 0.14
N SER A 598 -2.67 38.03 0.80
CA SER A 598 -1.63 37.00 0.99
C SER A 598 -1.18 36.38 -0.33
N LEU A 599 -2.12 36.05 -1.24
CA LEU A 599 -1.78 35.50 -2.56
C LEU A 599 -0.99 36.49 -3.43
N LEU A 600 -1.35 37.78 -3.39
CA LEU A 600 -0.62 38.83 -4.09
C LEU A 600 0.80 38.99 -3.54
N ALA A 601 0.96 38.93 -2.22
CA ALA A 601 2.27 38.97 -1.59
C ALA A 601 3.13 37.75 -1.97
N GLU A 602 2.55 36.55 -2.07
CA GLU A 602 3.25 35.32 -2.50
C GLU A 602 3.68 35.36 -3.98
N GLN A 603 2.86 35.87 -4.90
CA GLN A 603 3.18 35.90 -6.35
C GLN A 603 4.01 37.12 -6.77
N ALA A 604 4.00 38.21 -6.01
CA ALA A 604 4.92 39.32 -6.20
C ALA A 604 6.39 38.88 -6.10
N GLU A 605 6.68 37.78 -5.39
CA GLU A 605 8.01 37.16 -5.29
C GLU A 605 8.45 36.46 -6.59
N LYS A 606 7.53 36.12 -7.50
CA LYS A 606 7.79 35.32 -8.72
C LYS A 606 7.58 36.10 -10.03
N HIS A 607 7.33 37.41 -9.96
CA HIS A 607 6.99 38.26 -11.11
C HIS A 607 5.81 37.73 -11.95
N GLY A 608 4.71 37.33 -11.29
CA GLY A 608 3.53 36.75 -11.96
C GLY A 608 2.19 37.34 -11.52
N GLU A 609 1.18 37.24 -12.39
CA GLU A 609 -0.22 37.54 -12.06
C GLU A 609 -0.84 36.39 -11.23
N VAL A 610 -1.68 36.71 -10.24
CA VAL A 610 -2.42 35.70 -9.46
C VAL A 610 -3.70 35.33 -10.20
N ALA A 611 -3.73 34.12 -10.77
CA ALA A 611 -4.93 33.59 -11.41
C ALA A 611 -5.86 32.89 -10.40
N LEU A 612 -7.16 33.20 -10.50
CA LEU A 612 -8.24 32.59 -9.74
C LEU A 612 -9.22 31.90 -10.70
N ASP A 613 -9.75 30.75 -10.25
CA ASP A 613 -10.85 30.07 -10.93
C ASP A 613 -12.18 30.55 -10.33
N VAL A 614 -13.10 30.93 -11.21
CA VAL A 614 -14.49 31.27 -10.88
C VAL A 614 -15.44 30.23 -11.46
N VAL A 615 -16.34 29.71 -10.62
CA VAL A 615 -17.37 28.74 -11.02
C VAL A 615 -18.77 29.25 -10.69
N ALA A 616 -19.67 29.11 -11.65
CA ALA A 616 -21.06 29.52 -11.53
C ALA A 616 -21.89 28.55 -10.67
N GLY A 617 -22.88 29.08 -9.95
CA GLY A 617 -23.91 28.28 -9.27
C GLY A 617 -24.09 28.60 -7.78
N GLU A 618 -25.26 28.22 -7.27
CA GLU A 618 -25.67 28.40 -5.87
C GLU A 618 -25.35 27.20 -4.97
N GLY A 619 -25.15 26.00 -5.54
CA GLY A 619 -24.87 24.77 -4.80
C GLY A 619 -23.40 24.60 -4.37
N THR A 620 -23.09 23.45 -3.75
CA THR A 620 -21.71 23.04 -3.43
C THR A 620 -20.86 23.06 -4.69
N PRO A 621 -19.63 23.58 -4.62
CA PRO A 621 -18.89 23.86 -5.83
C PRO A 621 -18.43 22.55 -6.48
N TYR A 622 -19.09 22.18 -7.59
CA TYR A 622 -18.74 21.03 -8.44
C TYR A 622 -18.00 21.53 -9.68
N PHE A 623 -16.73 21.14 -9.83
CA PHE A 623 -15.79 21.83 -10.70
C PHE A 623 -15.55 21.06 -12.02
N GLY A 624 -16.47 21.25 -12.99
CA GLY A 624 -16.36 20.74 -14.37
C GLY A 624 -15.53 21.62 -15.31
N ARG A 625 -15.68 21.44 -16.63
CA ARG A 625 -14.97 22.22 -17.67
C ARG A 625 -15.44 23.68 -17.78
N ASP A 626 -16.64 24.02 -17.31
CA ASP A 626 -17.20 25.38 -17.33
C ASP A 626 -16.70 26.24 -16.16
N ARG A 627 -15.59 26.95 -16.37
CA ARG A 627 -15.01 27.91 -15.41
C ARG A 627 -14.51 29.15 -16.13
N VAL A 628 -14.35 30.24 -15.36
CA VAL A 628 -13.76 31.49 -15.83
C VAL A 628 -12.48 31.77 -15.07
N HIS A 629 -11.41 32.05 -15.80
CA HIS A 629 -10.16 32.50 -15.21
C HIS A 629 -10.21 34.02 -15.02
N VAL A 630 -9.91 34.48 -13.80
CA VAL A 630 -9.77 35.91 -13.49
C VAL A 630 -8.42 36.18 -12.86
N THR A 631 -7.84 37.34 -13.13
CA THR A 631 -6.62 37.81 -12.48
C THR A 631 -7.00 38.63 -11.25
N LEU A 632 -6.42 38.34 -10.09
CA LEU A 632 -6.60 39.15 -8.89
C LEU A 632 -5.83 40.47 -9.02
N VAL A 633 -6.52 41.59 -8.81
CA VAL A 633 -5.97 42.95 -8.95
C VAL A 633 -5.58 43.52 -7.60
N GLY A 634 -6.41 43.32 -6.57
CA GLY A 634 -6.14 43.91 -5.26
C GLY A 634 -7.20 43.62 -4.20
N ARG A 635 -6.83 43.84 -2.95
CA ARG A 635 -7.75 43.89 -1.80
C ARG A 635 -8.45 45.25 -1.76
N LYS A 636 -9.77 45.27 -1.53
CA LYS A 636 -10.52 46.52 -1.24
C LYS A 636 -10.75 46.71 0.26
N ASP A 637 -11.22 45.66 0.93
CA ASP A 637 -11.41 45.61 2.38
C ASP A 637 -11.26 44.14 2.87
N ALA A 638 -11.76 43.80 4.06
CA ALA A 638 -11.63 42.45 4.63
C ALA A 638 -12.42 41.38 3.85
N ASP A 639 -13.54 41.76 3.22
CA ASP A 639 -14.50 40.83 2.60
C ASP A 639 -14.59 41.00 1.08
N THR A 640 -13.86 41.96 0.53
CA THR A 640 -14.02 42.43 -0.85
C THR A 640 -12.70 42.45 -1.61
N VAL A 641 -12.72 41.94 -2.84
CA VAL A 641 -11.56 41.86 -3.74
C VAL A 641 -11.89 42.43 -5.12
N GLU A 642 -10.88 42.96 -5.78
CA GLU A 642 -10.95 43.41 -7.16
C GLU A 642 -10.27 42.39 -8.07
N VAL A 643 -10.95 41.98 -9.13
CA VAL A 643 -10.45 41.02 -10.13
C VAL A 643 -10.60 41.59 -11.54
N ARG A 644 -9.79 41.10 -12.47
CA ARG A 644 -9.86 41.40 -13.90
C ARG A 644 -10.28 40.14 -14.64
N ALA A 645 -11.35 40.20 -15.42
CA ALA A 645 -11.81 39.08 -16.25
C ALA A 645 -11.45 39.35 -17.72
N SER A 646 -10.93 38.34 -18.41
CA SER A 646 -10.65 38.43 -19.86
C SER A 646 -11.93 38.46 -20.71
N ASP A 647 -13.04 37.88 -20.20
CA ASP A 647 -14.39 38.02 -20.77
C ASP A 647 -15.42 38.25 -19.66
N ALA A 648 -15.82 39.51 -19.49
CA ALA A 648 -16.78 39.95 -18.47
C ALA A 648 -18.16 39.26 -18.59
N ARG A 649 -18.55 38.81 -19.78
CA ARG A 649 -19.87 38.16 -20.00
C ARG A 649 -19.93 36.76 -19.41
N ARG A 650 -18.77 36.11 -19.23
CA ARG A 650 -18.69 34.77 -18.67
C ARG A 650 -18.61 34.78 -17.15
N LEU A 651 -18.25 35.91 -16.53
CA LEU A 651 -18.16 36.05 -15.08
C LEU A 651 -19.56 36.07 -14.45
N PRO A 652 -19.96 35.03 -13.68
CA PRO A 652 -21.31 34.95 -13.15
C PRO A 652 -21.53 35.96 -12.02
N PRO A 653 -22.78 36.43 -11.81
CA PRO A 653 -23.09 37.39 -10.75
C PRO A 653 -22.92 36.80 -9.35
N VAL A 654 -23.07 35.49 -9.22
CA VAL A 654 -22.92 34.72 -7.98
C VAL A 654 -22.13 33.47 -8.31
N GLY A 655 -21.16 33.12 -7.46
CA GLY A 655 -20.33 31.94 -7.70
C GLY A 655 -19.33 31.65 -6.59
N TRP A 656 -18.31 30.87 -6.93
CA TRP A 656 -17.23 30.47 -6.04
C TRP A 656 -15.88 30.91 -6.58
N LEU A 657 -15.02 31.37 -5.68
CA LEU A 657 -13.67 31.84 -5.96
C LEU A 657 -12.65 30.94 -5.28
N ARG A 658 -11.60 30.54 -6.02
CA ARG A 658 -10.47 29.77 -5.51
C ARG A 658 -9.19 30.08 -6.30
N PRO A 659 -7.99 29.78 -5.76
CA PRO A 659 -6.75 29.82 -6.53
C PRO A 659 -6.75 28.84 -7.70
N ALA A 660 -6.32 29.28 -8.89
CA ALA A 660 -6.27 28.41 -10.07
C ALA A 660 -5.28 27.22 -9.89
N GLN A 661 -4.20 27.44 -9.13
CA GLN A 661 -3.18 26.44 -8.82
C GLN A 661 -3.71 25.25 -8.00
N ASP A 662 -4.80 25.42 -7.23
CA ASP A 662 -5.37 24.37 -6.39
C ASP A 662 -5.98 23.21 -7.21
N ARG A 663 -6.08 23.37 -8.55
CA ARG A 663 -6.49 22.30 -9.48
C ARG A 663 -5.52 21.12 -9.47
N GLY A 664 -4.21 21.38 -9.49
CA GLY A 664 -3.20 20.31 -9.44
C GLY A 664 -3.33 19.49 -8.16
N THR A 665 -3.55 20.19 -7.05
CA THR A 665 -3.79 19.60 -5.73
C THR A 665 -5.06 18.73 -5.71
N ALA A 666 -6.15 19.15 -6.36
CA ALA A 666 -7.38 18.36 -6.45
C ALA A 666 -7.16 17.01 -7.17
N ILE A 667 -6.41 17.04 -8.28
CA ILE A 667 -6.09 15.83 -9.04
C ILE A 667 -5.21 14.90 -8.18
N GLN A 668 -4.18 15.46 -7.55
CA GLN A 668 -3.32 14.71 -6.63
C GLN A 668 -4.14 14.09 -5.48
N PHE A 669 -5.07 14.84 -4.89
CA PHE A 669 -5.94 14.37 -3.82
C PHE A 669 -6.80 13.17 -4.26
N SER A 670 -7.43 13.25 -5.43
CA SER A 670 -8.21 12.12 -5.99
C SER A 670 -7.34 10.87 -6.19
N ARG A 671 -6.09 11.05 -6.65
CA ARG A 671 -5.13 9.93 -6.77
C ARG A 671 -4.76 9.32 -5.43
N MET A 672 -4.50 10.14 -4.40
CA MET A 672 -4.24 9.66 -3.04
C MET A 672 -5.43 8.86 -2.49
N ALA A 673 -6.66 9.38 -2.63
CA ALA A 673 -7.87 8.71 -2.17
C ALA A 673 -8.04 7.32 -2.80
N ARG A 674 -7.78 7.21 -4.11
CA ARG A 674 -7.80 5.90 -4.80
C ARG A 674 -6.67 4.98 -4.38
N GLY A 675 -5.47 5.52 -4.11
CA GLY A 675 -4.37 4.74 -3.55
C GLY A 675 -4.72 4.13 -2.19
N VAL A 676 -5.38 4.90 -1.31
CA VAL A 676 -5.87 4.40 -0.02
C VAL A 676 -6.96 3.34 -0.19
N GLU A 677 -7.87 3.53 -1.15
CA GLU A 677 -8.90 2.51 -1.43
C GLU A 677 -8.30 1.22 -2.03
N ALA A 678 -7.33 1.33 -2.93
CA ALA A 678 -6.59 0.17 -3.44
C ALA A 678 -5.81 -0.56 -2.32
N MET A 679 -5.25 0.19 -1.36
CA MET A 679 -4.59 -0.38 -0.18
C MET A 679 -5.54 -1.21 0.69
N ARG A 680 -6.83 -0.83 0.78
CA ARG A 680 -7.85 -1.58 1.54
C ARG A 680 -7.95 -3.04 1.10
N GLN A 681 -7.66 -3.31 -0.18
CA GLN A 681 -7.66 -4.65 -0.78
C GLN A 681 -6.30 -5.38 -0.66
N LYS A 682 -5.30 -4.79 -0.01
CA LYS A 682 -3.94 -5.34 0.17
C LYS A 682 -3.56 -5.42 1.65
N PRO A 683 -4.12 -6.36 2.43
CA PRO A 683 -3.84 -6.49 3.86
C PRO A 683 -2.36 -6.80 4.16
N GLY A 684 -1.67 -7.53 3.28
CA GLY A 684 -0.22 -7.78 3.41
C GLY A 684 0.61 -6.50 3.33
N LEU A 685 0.24 -5.55 2.46
CA LEU A 685 0.88 -4.24 2.37
C LEU A 685 0.63 -3.42 3.64
N MET A 686 -0.62 -3.36 4.12
CA MET A 686 -0.95 -2.66 5.37
C MET A 686 -0.16 -3.23 6.55
N ARG A 687 -0.01 -4.55 6.63
CA ARG A 687 0.80 -5.22 7.65
C ARG A 687 2.27 -4.84 7.55
N ALA A 688 2.84 -4.85 6.35
CA ALA A 688 4.22 -4.48 6.12
C ALA A 688 4.54 -3.03 6.55
N LEU A 689 3.56 -2.12 6.47
CA LEU A 689 3.76 -0.71 6.82
C LEU A 689 3.73 -0.40 8.32
N HIS A 690 3.14 -1.27 9.15
CA HIS A 690 3.03 -1.03 10.60
C HIS A 690 3.67 -2.12 11.46
N SER A 691 3.91 -3.31 10.90
CA SER A 691 4.59 -4.44 11.55
C SER A 691 5.41 -5.18 10.49
N PRO A 692 6.50 -4.57 9.98
CA PRO A 692 7.27 -5.16 8.88
C PRO A 692 7.82 -6.52 9.31
N SER A 693 7.50 -7.53 8.51
CA SER A 693 8.05 -8.89 8.59
C SER A 693 8.52 -9.26 7.20
N SER A 694 9.64 -9.98 7.12
CA SER A 694 10.21 -10.37 5.84
C SER A 694 11.00 -11.65 5.99
N ILE A 695 11.07 -12.37 4.88
CA ILE A 695 11.86 -13.58 4.76
C ILE A 695 13.07 -13.32 3.88
N THR A 696 14.08 -14.18 4.00
CA THR A 696 15.30 -14.13 3.18
C THR A 696 15.17 -15.09 2.01
N ILE A 697 15.12 -14.57 0.79
CA ILE A 697 15.02 -15.31 -0.46
C ILE A 697 16.35 -15.17 -1.23
N ASN A 698 16.79 -16.21 -1.96
CA ASN A 698 18.03 -16.21 -2.76
C ASN A 698 19.33 -16.02 -1.95
N ARG A 699 19.46 -16.67 -0.78
CA ARG A 699 20.67 -16.60 0.05
C ARG A 699 21.90 -17.02 -0.78
N GLY A 700 22.80 -16.08 -1.02
CA GLY A 700 24.07 -16.34 -1.71
C GLY A 700 24.06 -16.17 -3.23
N GLN A 701 22.93 -15.94 -3.91
CA GLN A 701 22.95 -15.54 -5.34
C GLN A 701 23.45 -14.11 -5.53
N TRP A 702 23.17 -13.24 -4.56
CA TRP A 702 23.58 -11.83 -4.58
C TRP A 702 25.00 -11.68 -4.05
N HIS A 703 25.93 -12.50 -4.54
CA HIS A 703 27.34 -12.35 -4.21
C HIS A 703 27.79 -10.91 -4.52
N PRO A 704 28.68 -10.33 -3.70
CA PRO A 704 29.37 -9.11 -4.10
C PRO A 704 30.05 -9.43 -5.43
N ASP A 705 29.57 -8.83 -6.51
CA ASP A 705 30.24 -8.92 -7.80
C ASP A 705 31.64 -8.31 -7.60
N ASP A 706 32.64 -9.15 -7.35
CA ASP A 706 34.05 -8.76 -7.12
C ASP A 706 34.69 -8.19 -8.39
N SER A 707 33.99 -8.27 -9.53
CA SER A 707 34.43 -7.79 -10.84
C SER A 707 34.16 -6.30 -11.09
N ASP A 708 33.35 -5.63 -10.26
CA ASP A 708 33.07 -4.19 -10.43
C ASP A 708 34.19 -3.37 -9.75
N GLU A 709 35.34 -3.24 -10.44
CA GLU A 709 36.56 -2.48 -10.07
C GLU A 709 36.33 -0.95 -9.88
N ARG A 710 35.15 -0.50 -9.42
CA ARG A 710 34.90 0.91 -9.06
C ARG A 710 34.97 1.06 -7.54
N PRO A 711 36.00 1.75 -6.99
CA PRO A 711 36.32 1.79 -5.55
C PRO A 711 35.40 2.70 -4.71
N GLN A 712 34.06 2.54 -4.79
CA GLN A 712 33.11 3.50 -4.21
C GLN A 712 32.12 2.95 -3.16
N LEU A 713 32.02 1.64 -2.93
CA LEU A 713 31.09 1.08 -1.94
C LEU A 713 31.83 0.46 -0.75
N THR A 714 31.45 0.88 0.46
CA THR A 714 31.93 0.28 1.72
C THR A 714 31.41 -1.14 1.88
N ASP A 715 32.08 -1.94 2.73
CA ASP A 715 31.62 -3.30 3.06
C ASP A 715 30.19 -3.29 3.61
N LYS A 716 29.85 -2.32 4.47
CA LYS A 716 28.50 -2.15 5.00
C LYS A 716 27.48 -1.87 3.90
N ALA A 717 27.76 -0.94 2.97
CA ALA A 717 26.87 -0.65 1.85
C ALA A 717 26.67 -1.87 0.93
N ARG A 718 27.73 -2.65 0.68
CA ARG A 718 27.63 -3.92 -0.08
C ARG A 718 26.74 -4.94 0.62
N LYS A 719 26.90 -5.12 1.94
CA LYS A 719 26.03 -5.99 2.75
C LYS A 719 24.57 -5.52 2.74
N ILE A 720 24.33 -4.22 2.85
CA ILE A 720 22.98 -3.64 2.77
C ILE A 720 22.34 -3.92 1.41
N ILE A 721 23.08 -3.79 0.30
CA ILE A 721 22.54 -4.13 -1.03
C ILE A 721 22.15 -5.61 -1.09
N GLY A 722 23.01 -6.52 -0.60
CA GLY A 722 22.68 -7.95 -0.51
C GLY A 722 21.41 -8.19 0.31
N ARG A 723 21.35 -7.66 1.53
CA ARG A 723 20.16 -7.76 2.40
C ARG A 723 18.91 -7.18 1.73
N MET A 724 19.01 -6.01 1.11
CA MET A 724 17.90 -5.37 0.40
C MET A 724 17.35 -6.27 -0.71
N LEU A 725 18.23 -6.96 -1.44
CA LEU A 725 17.89 -7.87 -2.53
C LEU A 725 17.38 -9.24 -2.05
N GLU A 726 17.81 -9.70 -0.89
CA GLU A 726 17.37 -10.95 -0.28
C GLU A 726 16.08 -10.81 0.55
N THR A 727 15.79 -9.62 1.08
CA THR A 727 14.67 -9.40 2.01
C THR A 727 13.37 -9.12 1.26
N HIS A 728 12.36 -9.97 1.48
CA HIS A 728 11.03 -9.87 0.85
C HIS A 728 9.90 -10.01 1.88
N PRO A 729 8.74 -9.34 1.69
CA PRO A 729 8.45 -8.40 0.61
C PRO A 729 8.86 -6.96 0.93
N PHE A 730 9.33 -6.65 2.14
CA PHE A 730 9.54 -5.28 2.60
C PHE A 730 10.98 -5.03 3.06
N PHE A 731 11.54 -3.87 2.72
CA PHE A 731 12.81 -3.40 3.26
C PHE A 731 12.77 -1.89 3.50
N ALA A 732 13.35 -1.38 4.58
CA ALA A 732 13.57 0.05 4.71
C ALA A 732 15.00 0.42 5.11
N LEU A 733 15.51 1.47 4.46
CA LEU A 733 16.88 1.94 4.63
C LEU A 733 16.90 3.38 5.13
N GLN A 734 17.40 3.58 6.34
CA GLN A 734 17.75 4.91 6.82
C GLN A 734 19.12 5.31 6.28
N GLY A 735 19.22 6.50 5.70
CA GLY A 735 20.51 7.07 5.31
C GLY A 735 20.65 8.51 5.72
N PRO A 736 21.57 8.84 6.64
CA PRO A 736 21.97 10.21 6.96
C PRO A 736 22.44 11.02 5.72
N PRO A 737 22.62 12.35 5.80
CA PRO A 737 23.16 13.16 4.70
C PRO A 737 24.54 12.66 4.27
N GLY A 738 24.76 12.58 2.96
CA GLY A 738 26.06 12.20 2.39
C GLY A 738 26.40 10.70 2.46
N THR A 739 25.50 9.82 2.91
CA THR A 739 25.80 8.39 3.08
C THR A 739 25.65 7.53 1.81
N GLY A 740 25.22 8.13 0.70
CA GLY A 740 25.10 7.42 -0.58
C GLY A 740 23.80 6.63 -0.78
N LYS A 741 22.69 7.03 -0.13
CA LYS A 741 21.34 6.45 -0.33
C LYS A 741 21.01 6.18 -1.80
N THR A 742 21.13 7.20 -2.64
CA THR A 742 20.85 7.09 -4.08
C THR A 742 21.81 6.09 -4.74
N THR A 743 23.10 6.08 -4.38
CA THR A 743 24.07 5.10 -4.91
C THR A 743 23.66 3.67 -4.56
N VAL A 744 23.28 3.42 -3.29
CA VAL A 744 22.83 2.09 -2.85
C VAL A 744 21.57 1.67 -3.61
N ALA A 745 20.59 2.57 -3.75
CA ALA A 745 19.35 2.32 -4.47
C ALA A 745 19.60 1.95 -5.94
N THR A 746 20.38 2.76 -6.68
CA THR A 746 20.61 2.51 -8.10
C THR A 746 21.45 1.26 -8.34
N ARG A 747 22.42 0.96 -7.45
CA ARG A 747 23.20 -0.27 -7.52
C ARG A 747 22.38 -1.51 -7.21
N ALA A 748 21.43 -1.43 -6.28
CA ALA A 748 20.49 -2.51 -6.02
C ALA A 748 19.59 -2.77 -7.24
N VAL A 749 19.03 -1.72 -7.87
CA VAL A 749 18.24 -1.84 -9.11
C VAL A 749 19.05 -2.47 -10.25
N GLN A 750 20.29 -2.03 -10.45
CA GLN A 750 21.17 -2.60 -11.47
C GLN A 750 21.43 -4.09 -11.23
N ARG A 751 21.81 -4.48 -10.00
CA ARG A 751 22.05 -5.89 -9.66
C ARG A 751 20.79 -6.72 -9.83
N TYR A 752 19.65 -6.20 -9.39
CA TYR A 752 18.36 -6.87 -9.54
C TYR A 752 18.03 -7.16 -11.00
N LEU A 753 18.15 -6.18 -11.90
CA LEU A 753 17.84 -6.35 -13.32
C LEU A 753 18.85 -7.20 -14.09
N ARG A 754 20.10 -7.28 -13.63
CA ARG A 754 21.08 -8.22 -14.19
C ARG A 754 20.72 -9.67 -13.86
N ALA A 755 20.24 -9.91 -12.64
CA ALA A 755 19.76 -11.23 -12.23
C ALA A 755 18.38 -11.56 -12.80
N GLU A 756 17.49 -10.56 -12.92
CA GLU A 756 16.10 -10.71 -13.34
C GLU A 756 15.77 -9.75 -14.51
N PRO A 757 16.26 -10.00 -15.74
CA PRO A 757 16.11 -9.06 -16.87
C PRO A 757 14.66 -8.81 -17.31
N GLY A 758 13.75 -9.73 -16.97
CA GLY A 758 12.32 -9.59 -17.26
C GLY A 758 11.53 -8.82 -16.20
N ALA A 759 12.15 -8.48 -15.07
CA ALA A 759 11.44 -7.85 -13.97
C ALA A 759 11.11 -6.38 -14.26
N ARG A 760 9.99 -5.93 -13.67
CA ARG A 760 9.54 -4.54 -13.72
C ARG A 760 9.73 -3.86 -12.36
N VAL A 761 10.46 -2.76 -12.36
CA VAL A 761 10.80 -1.96 -11.18
C VAL A 761 10.19 -0.57 -11.32
N LEU A 762 9.32 -0.20 -10.39
CA LEU A 762 8.85 1.17 -10.24
C LEU A 762 9.77 1.89 -9.27
N VAL A 763 10.48 2.91 -9.76
CA VAL A 763 11.25 3.81 -8.89
C VAL A 763 10.52 5.13 -8.75
N SER A 764 10.26 5.50 -7.51
CA SER A 764 9.48 6.66 -7.14
C SER A 764 10.19 7.56 -6.14
N ALA A 765 9.79 8.81 -6.13
CA ALA A 765 10.18 9.79 -5.13
C ALA A 765 9.08 10.84 -4.99
N GLN A 766 9.11 11.56 -3.87
CA GLN A 766 8.13 12.62 -3.56
C GLN A 766 8.21 13.80 -4.54
N SER A 767 9.40 14.14 -5.04
CA SER A 767 9.63 15.28 -5.91
C SER A 767 10.27 14.88 -7.25
N ASN A 768 10.04 15.67 -8.29
CA ASN A 768 10.68 15.47 -9.59
C ASN A 768 12.21 15.59 -9.49
N GLY A 769 12.74 16.55 -8.71
CA GLY A 769 14.19 16.74 -8.60
C GLY A 769 14.92 15.52 -8.02
N ALA A 770 14.36 14.91 -6.98
CA ALA A 770 14.92 13.67 -6.41
C ALA A 770 14.86 12.50 -7.42
N LEU A 771 13.71 12.34 -8.09
CA LEU A 771 13.52 11.29 -9.10
C LEU A 771 14.44 11.47 -10.31
N ASP A 772 14.61 12.69 -10.78
CA ASP A 772 15.46 13.01 -11.93
C ASP A 772 16.95 12.79 -11.57
N HIS A 773 17.38 13.13 -10.35
CA HIS A 773 18.74 12.80 -9.88
C HIS A 773 18.99 11.29 -9.80
N LEU A 774 18.03 10.51 -9.31
CA LEU A 774 18.11 9.05 -9.32
C LEU A 774 18.13 8.51 -10.76
N GLY A 775 17.28 9.04 -11.63
CA GLY A 775 17.21 8.68 -13.05
C GLY A 775 18.53 8.91 -13.77
N LEU A 776 19.19 10.05 -13.55
CA LEU A 776 20.50 10.34 -14.14
C LEU A 776 21.54 9.29 -13.74
N ARG A 777 21.60 8.91 -12.46
CA ARG A 777 22.51 7.87 -11.98
C ARG A 777 22.20 6.50 -12.55
N LEU A 778 20.92 6.14 -12.69
CA LEU A 778 20.53 4.89 -13.36
C LEU A 778 20.96 4.90 -14.84
N THR A 779 20.73 5.99 -15.58
CA THR A 779 21.14 6.08 -16.99
C THR A 779 22.65 5.98 -17.16
N GLU A 780 23.44 6.50 -16.22
CA GLU A 780 24.89 6.36 -16.22
C GLU A 780 25.32 4.92 -15.89
N GLN A 781 24.74 4.30 -14.86
CA GLN A 781 25.13 2.96 -14.40
C GLN A 781 24.70 1.86 -15.35
N LEU A 782 23.53 2.00 -15.98
CA LEU A 782 22.95 1.04 -16.91
C LEU A 782 23.19 1.44 -18.37
N ARG A 783 24.15 2.32 -18.64
CA ARG A 783 24.37 2.86 -19.99
C ARG A 783 24.51 1.76 -21.04
N THR A 784 25.32 0.73 -20.75
CA THR A 784 25.52 -0.40 -21.66
C THR A 784 24.22 -1.17 -21.87
N GLU A 785 23.51 -1.51 -20.80
CA GLU A 785 22.24 -2.24 -20.87
C GLU A 785 21.13 -1.47 -21.58
N LEU A 786 21.11 -0.13 -21.47
CA LEU A 786 20.19 0.77 -22.17
C LEU A 786 20.55 0.92 -23.65
N ASP A 787 21.84 1.11 -23.96
CA ASP A 787 22.34 1.25 -25.34
C ASP A 787 22.09 -0.05 -26.14
N GLU A 788 22.24 -1.22 -25.50
CA GLU A 788 21.92 -2.54 -26.07
C GLU A 788 20.42 -2.88 -26.05
N ARG A 789 19.55 -2.01 -25.51
CA ARG A 789 18.10 -2.22 -25.32
C ARG A 789 17.75 -3.50 -24.54
N ARG A 790 18.66 -3.97 -23.68
CA ARG A 790 18.40 -5.08 -22.75
C ARG A 790 17.53 -4.66 -21.58
N VAL A 791 17.55 -3.36 -21.25
CA VAL A 791 16.69 -2.73 -20.25
C VAL A 791 15.96 -1.57 -20.92
N LEU A 792 14.64 -1.50 -20.73
CA LEU A 792 13.82 -0.37 -21.15
C LEU A 792 13.50 0.53 -19.95
N LEU A 793 14.02 1.76 -19.97
CA LEU A 793 13.74 2.79 -18.96
C LEU A 793 12.71 3.78 -19.50
N LEU A 794 11.68 4.04 -18.72
CA LEU A 794 10.61 4.98 -19.00
C LEU A 794 10.51 6.04 -17.89
N ARG A 795 10.54 7.32 -18.27
CA ARG A 795 10.32 8.48 -17.39
C ARG A 795 8.94 9.07 -17.61
N GLU A 796 8.07 8.91 -16.62
CA GLU A 796 6.66 9.37 -16.65
C GLU A 796 6.50 10.83 -16.21
N ILE A 797 6.03 11.69 -17.10
CA ILE A 797 5.79 13.12 -16.81
C ILE A 797 4.33 13.49 -17.05
N PRO A 798 3.75 14.42 -16.27
CA PRO A 798 2.39 14.89 -16.52
C PRO A 798 2.32 15.72 -17.80
N ASP A 799 1.21 15.63 -18.56
CA ASP A 799 0.96 16.34 -19.82
C ASP A 799 1.22 17.86 -19.76
N SER A 800 1.01 18.46 -18.58
CA SER A 800 1.26 19.89 -18.34
C SER A 800 2.74 20.28 -18.31
N ARG A 801 3.67 19.31 -18.26
CA ARG A 801 5.11 19.52 -18.16
C ARG A 801 5.74 19.26 -19.52
N GLY A 802 6.44 20.26 -20.07
CA GLY A 802 7.18 20.11 -21.31
C GLY A 802 8.48 19.32 -21.14
N LEU A 803 9.00 18.78 -22.25
CA LEU A 803 10.30 18.07 -22.32
C LEU A 803 11.47 18.92 -21.77
N ASP A 804 11.42 20.24 -21.95
CA ASP A 804 12.46 21.18 -21.50
C ASP A 804 12.59 21.25 -19.96
N SER A 805 11.62 20.73 -19.23
CA SER A 805 11.65 20.65 -17.77
C SER A 805 12.48 19.48 -17.22
N LEU A 806 12.88 18.55 -18.11
CA LEU A 806 13.71 17.39 -17.77
C LEU A 806 15.17 17.65 -18.12
N PRO A 807 16.11 17.09 -17.35
CA PRO A 807 17.53 17.04 -17.75
C PRO A 807 17.67 16.43 -19.16
N PRO A 808 18.57 16.97 -20.02
CA PRO A 808 18.74 16.49 -21.39
C PRO A 808 18.97 14.98 -21.50
N ALA A 809 19.73 14.41 -20.55
CA ALA A 809 20.00 12.97 -20.52
C ALA A 809 18.76 12.10 -20.23
N LEU A 810 17.69 12.66 -19.64
CA LEU A 810 16.45 11.93 -19.36
C LEU A 810 15.37 12.09 -20.44
N GLN A 811 15.48 13.11 -21.30
CA GLN A 811 14.50 13.38 -22.34
C GLN A 811 14.26 12.19 -23.30
N PRO A 812 15.31 11.44 -23.75
CA PRO A 812 15.13 10.30 -24.65
C PRO A 812 14.27 9.17 -24.06
N TYR A 813 14.17 9.09 -22.74
CA TYR A 813 13.46 8.03 -22.03
C TYR A 813 12.01 8.40 -21.68
N THR A 814 11.46 9.46 -22.27
CA THR A 814 10.03 9.78 -22.15
C THR A 814 9.21 8.96 -23.16
N LEU A 815 7.96 8.67 -22.84
CA LEU A 815 7.09 7.86 -23.71
C LEU A 815 7.03 8.40 -25.15
N THR A 816 6.84 9.72 -25.28
CA THR A 816 6.80 10.39 -26.58
C THR A 816 8.08 10.14 -27.38
N ARG A 817 9.26 10.30 -26.76
CA ARG A 817 10.55 10.13 -27.43
C ARG A 817 10.84 8.66 -27.74
N LEU A 818 10.48 7.73 -26.86
CA LEU A 818 10.63 6.30 -27.10
C LEU A 818 9.75 5.83 -28.26
N SER A 819 8.49 6.27 -28.30
CA SER A 819 7.56 5.96 -29.40
C SER A 819 8.03 6.55 -30.73
N GLU A 820 8.49 7.80 -30.73
CA GLU A 820 9.08 8.45 -31.91
C GLU A 820 10.34 7.72 -32.39
N SER A 821 11.26 7.38 -31.47
CA SER A 821 12.49 6.66 -31.79
C SER A 821 12.20 5.29 -32.39
N LEU A 822 11.28 4.52 -31.80
CA LEU A 822 10.92 3.20 -32.31
C LEU A 822 10.27 3.26 -33.70
N ARG A 823 9.39 4.24 -33.92
CA ARG A 823 8.82 4.52 -35.24
C ARG A 823 9.91 4.79 -36.27
N ASP A 824 10.86 5.64 -35.93
CA ASP A 824 11.94 6.04 -36.83
C ASP A 824 12.90 4.88 -37.09
N ASP A 825 13.17 4.03 -36.10
CA ASP A 825 13.95 2.80 -36.25
C ASP A 825 13.29 1.79 -37.20
N ILE A 826 11.98 1.54 -37.04
CA ILE A 826 11.22 0.64 -37.92
C ILE A 826 11.31 1.11 -39.38
N ARG A 827 11.14 2.42 -39.61
CA ARG A 827 11.29 3.00 -40.95
C ARG A 827 12.70 2.87 -41.50
N GLN A 828 13.72 3.17 -40.69
CA GLN A 828 15.11 3.03 -41.12
C GLN A 828 15.47 1.59 -41.42
N ALA A 829 14.99 0.63 -40.61
CA ALA A 829 15.19 -0.80 -40.85
C ALA A 829 14.56 -1.23 -42.19
N ALA A 830 13.31 -0.84 -42.45
CA ALA A 830 12.63 -1.11 -43.71
C ALA A 830 13.37 -0.49 -44.92
N GLN A 831 13.86 0.75 -44.79
CA GLN A 831 14.64 1.42 -45.83
C GLN A 831 15.99 0.73 -46.10
N ARG A 832 16.70 0.29 -45.05
CA ARG A 832 17.97 -0.45 -45.19
C ARG A 832 17.74 -1.80 -45.86
N MET A 833 16.68 -2.52 -45.48
CA MET A 833 16.30 -3.77 -46.14
C MET A 833 15.96 -3.53 -47.62
N ALA A 834 15.18 -2.50 -47.92
CA ALA A 834 14.85 -2.11 -49.30
C ALA A 834 16.10 -1.76 -50.13
N ALA A 835 17.08 -1.08 -49.54
CA ALA A 835 18.33 -0.72 -50.19
C ALA A 835 19.22 -1.93 -50.52
N LEU A 836 19.16 -3.01 -49.73
CA LEU A 836 19.89 -4.25 -49.99
C LEU A 836 19.28 -5.07 -51.14
N GLY A 837 18.00 -4.86 -51.44
CA GLY A 837 17.26 -5.53 -52.50
C GLY A 837 16.99 -7.03 -52.23
N PRO A 838 16.16 -7.67 -53.06
CA PRO A 838 15.85 -9.10 -52.90
C PRO A 838 17.10 -9.96 -53.16
N GLY A 839 17.47 -10.81 -52.20
CA GLY A 839 18.64 -11.70 -52.28
C GLY A 839 19.92 -11.15 -51.64
N GLY A 840 19.96 -9.87 -51.24
CA GLY A 840 21.03 -9.34 -50.38
C GLY A 840 20.89 -9.88 -48.96
N ALA A 841 21.98 -10.41 -48.39
CA ALA A 841 22.03 -10.96 -47.02
C ALA A 841 20.96 -12.04 -46.68
N GLY A 842 20.42 -12.74 -47.68
CA GLY A 842 19.40 -13.79 -47.47
C GLY A 842 17.96 -13.28 -47.32
N ILE A 843 17.71 -11.99 -47.58
CA ILE A 843 16.39 -11.37 -47.43
C ILE A 843 15.54 -11.62 -48.69
N GLY A 844 14.37 -12.24 -48.55
CA GLY A 844 13.43 -12.52 -49.64
C GLY A 844 12.47 -11.36 -49.95
N ARG A 845 11.63 -11.55 -50.99
CA ARG A 845 10.63 -10.54 -51.40
C ARG A 845 9.48 -10.40 -50.40
N ALA A 846 9.15 -11.44 -49.65
CA ALA A 846 8.06 -11.42 -48.68
C ALA A 846 8.46 -10.60 -47.44
N GLU A 847 9.70 -10.75 -46.99
CA GLU A 847 10.28 -10.02 -45.87
C GLU A 847 10.38 -8.51 -46.19
N LEU A 848 10.77 -8.16 -47.42
CA LEU A 848 10.76 -6.77 -47.89
C LEU A 848 9.37 -6.15 -47.91
N ARG A 849 8.36 -6.92 -48.35
CA ARG A 849 6.96 -6.47 -48.33
C ARG A 849 6.47 -6.25 -46.90
N LEU A 850 6.70 -7.21 -46.00
CA LEU A 850 6.32 -7.10 -44.59
C LEU A 850 7.00 -5.92 -43.91
N ALA A 851 8.29 -5.69 -44.16
CA ALA A 851 9.01 -4.55 -43.59
C ALA A 851 8.40 -3.21 -44.03
N GLN A 852 8.00 -3.10 -45.30
CA GLN A 852 7.33 -1.91 -45.81
C GLN A 852 5.92 -1.73 -45.22
N GLU A 853 5.13 -2.81 -45.13
CA GLU A 853 3.80 -2.79 -44.50
C GLU A 853 3.89 -2.34 -43.03
N TRP A 854 4.89 -2.82 -42.29
CA TRP A 854 5.14 -2.38 -40.91
C TRP A 854 5.52 -0.89 -40.82
N ALA A 855 6.35 -0.40 -41.76
CA ALA A 855 6.74 1.01 -41.81
C ALA A 855 5.56 1.95 -42.14
N ASP A 856 4.56 1.47 -42.87
CA ASP A 856 3.35 2.22 -43.20
C ASP A 856 2.31 2.17 -42.05
N LEU A 857 2.24 1.07 -41.30
CA LEU A 857 1.30 0.88 -40.19
C LEU A 857 1.69 1.64 -38.91
N VAL A 858 2.99 1.82 -38.65
CA VAL A 858 3.47 2.32 -37.35
C VAL A 858 2.96 3.72 -37.00
N ASP A 859 2.71 4.61 -37.97
CA ASP A 859 2.17 5.95 -37.72
C ASP A 859 0.75 5.92 -37.16
N ASN A 860 -0.08 5.02 -37.69
CA ASN A 860 -1.48 4.88 -37.30
C ASN A 860 -1.63 4.10 -35.97
N ASN A 861 -0.60 3.36 -35.58
CA ASN A 861 -0.59 2.51 -34.39
C ASN A 861 0.29 3.05 -33.26
N LEU A 862 0.70 4.33 -33.29
CA LEU A 862 1.53 4.94 -32.26
C LEU A 862 0.95 4.83 -30.83
N LEU A 863 -0.38 4.81 -30.69
CA LEU A 863 -1.04 4.61 -29.41
C LEU A 863 -0.78 3.21 -28.86
N GLU A 864 -1.01 2.17 -29.68
CA GLU A 864 -0.74 0.77 -29.31
C GLU A 864 0.74 0.54 -29.01
N VAL A 865 1.64 1.15 -29.81
CA VAL A 865 3.08 1.11 -29.58
C VAL A 865 3.43 1.73 -28.22
N SER A 866 2.83 2.88 -27.90
CA SER A 866 3.07 3.55 -26.62
C SER A 866 2.59 2.69 -25.43
N ASP A 867 1.42 2.05 -25.55
CA ASP A 867 0.91 1.14 -24.52
C ASP A 867 1.84 -0.07 -24.33
N ARG A 868 2.40 -0.62 -25.43
CA ARG A 868 3.36 -1.73 -25.37
C ARG A 868 4.70 -1.32 -24.75
N ILE A 869 5.19 -0.12 -25.04
CA ILE A 869 6.41 0.44 -24.41
C ILE A 869 6.19 0.59 -22.90
N LYS A 870 5.05 1.15 -22.48
CA LYS A 870 4.69 1.27 -21.06
C LYS A 870 4.63 -0.08 -20.35
N ALA A 871 3.93 -1.04 -20.95
CA ALA A 871 3.79 -2.39 -20.38
C ALA A 871 5.12 -3.16 -20.35
N GLY A 872 6.00 -2.95 -21.34
CA GLY A 872 7.30 -3.61 -21.45
C GLY A 872 8.46 -2.92 -20.73
N ALA A 873 8.26 -1.73 -20.17
CA ALA A 873 9.33 -1.01 -19.48
C ALA A 873 9.79 -1.76 -18.21
N ASN A 874 11.09 -2.06 -18.15
CA ASN A 874 11.74 -2.68 -16.99
C ASN A 874 11.88 -1.69 -15.83
N ILE A 875 12.19 -0.43 -16.12
CA ILE A 875 12.31 0.62 -15.11
C ILE A 875 11.30 1.71 -15.45
N VAL A 876 10.39 1.99 -14.53
CA VAL A 876 9.47 3.12 -14.63
C VAL A 876 9.84 4.14 -13.56
N LEU A 877 10.21 5.35 -13.97
CA LEU A 877 10.50 6.49 -13.12
C LEU A 877 9.28 7.41 -13.05
N ALA A 878 8.53 7.33 -11.96
CA ALA A 878 7.33 8.13 -11.73
C ALA A 878 7.33 8.72 -10.32
N THR A 879 7.03 10.01 -10.17
CA THR A 879 6.84 10.58 -8.81
C THR A 879 5.65 9.92 -8.13
N CYS A 880 5.57 9.97 -6.80
CA CYS A 880 4.46 9.32 -6.07
C CYS A 880 3.08 9.74 -6.61
N SER A 881 2.92 11.02 -6.96
CA SER A 881 1.69 11.57 -7.54
C SER A 881 1.39 11.06 -8.96
N ILE A 882 2.41 10.80 -9.78
CA ILE A 882 2.23 10.27 -11.15
C ILE A 882 1.99 8.77 -11.11
N ALA A 883 2.60 8.03 -10.19
CA ALA A 883 2.30 6.62 -9.99
C ALA A 883 0.79 6.37 -9.80
N GLY A 884 0.06 7.29 -9.14
CA GLY A 884 -1.39 7.21 -8.98
C GLY A 884 -2.23 7.34 -10.27
N THR A 885 -1.65 7.59 -11.45
CA THR A 885 -2.34 7.42 -12.75
C THR A 885 -2.14 6.02 -13.31
N LEU A 886 -1.00 5.39 -13.04
CA LEU A 886 -0.70 4.03 -13.48
C LEU A 886 -1.67 3.01 -12.89
N SER A 887 -2.25 3.30 -11.71
CA SER A 887 -3.30 2.45 -11.10
C SER A 887 -4.55 2.29 -11.98
N GLU A 888 -4.85 3.26 -12.84
CA GLU A 888 -5.98 3.17 -13.79
C GLU A 888 -5.63 2.34 -15.03
N GLU A 889 -4.33 2.16 -15.28
CA GLU A 889 -3.80 1.47 -16.45
C GLU A 889 -3.52 -0.01 -16.16
N ILE A 890 -3.42 -0.42 -14.89
CA ILE A 890 -3.33 -1.82 -14.48
C ILE A 890 -4.68 -2.50 -14.75
N ARG A 891 -4.72 -3.35 -15.78
CA ARG A 891 -5.92 -4.11 -16.16
C ARG A 891 -5.83 -5.55 -15.67
N ASP A 892 -4.62 -6.10 -15.63
CA ASP A 892 -4.34 -7.48 -15.23
C ASP A 892 -3.23 -7.57 -14.18
N ALA A 893 -3.16 -8.69 -13.45
CA ALA A 893 -2.11 -8.95 -12.47
C ALA A 893 -0.68 -8.90 -13.06
N SER A 894 -0.55 -9.07 -14.38
CA SER A 894 0.72 -8.94 -15.09
C SER A 894 1.23 -7.52 -15.30
N ASP A 895 0.38 -6.51 -15.08
CA ASP A 895 0.77 -5.10 -15.19
C ASP A 895 1.38 -4.55 -13.90
N ILE A 896 1.37 -5.35 -12.82
CA ILE A 896 1.92 -5.03 -11.51
C ILE A 896 3.45 -5.04 -11.55
N PHE A 897 4.09 -4.15 -10.78
CA PHE A 897 5.55 -4.10 -10.64
C PHE A 897 6.06 -5.17 -9.67
N ASP A 898 7.13 -5.87 -10.06
CA ASP A 898 7.80 -6.83 -9.20
C ASP A 898 8.44 -6.17 -7.98
N TRP A 899 8.92 -4.93 -8.15
CA TRP A 899 9.56 -4.16 -7.09
C TRP A 899 9.22 -2.67 -7.18
N VAL A 900 8.80 -2.09 -6.06
CA VAL A 900 8.58 -0.65 -5.89
C VAL A 900 9.63 -0.11 -4.93
N LEU A 901 10.45 0.82 -5.40
CA LEU A 901 11.45 1.52 -4.60
C LEU A 901 11.05 2.99 -4.47
N ILE A 902 11.00 3.51 -3.24
CA ILE A 902 10.63 4.90 -2.96
C ILE A 902 11.79 5.59 -2.24
N GLU A 903 12.45 6.52 -2.91
CA GLU A 903 13.45 7.39 -2.31
C GLU A 903 12.79 8.61 -1.66
N GLU A 904 13.43 9.17 -0.63
CA GLU A 904 12.93 10.29 0.15
C GLU A 904 11.58 9.99 0.83
N ALA A 905 11.36 8.72 1.20
CA ALA A 905 10.12 8.24 1.82
C ALA A 905 9.80 8.98 3.13
N ALA A 906 10.81 9.42 3.89
CA ALA A 906 10.62 10.20 5.11
C ALA A 906 9.98 11.58 4.90
N LYS A 907 10.04 12.13 3.68
CA LYS A 907 9.49 13.46 3.31
C LYS A 907 8.08 13.39 2.74
N ALA A 908 7.65 12.22 2.31
CA ALA A 908 6.35 12.03 1.67
C ALA A 908 5.26 11.80 2.71
N TRP A 909 4.06 12.30 2.42
CA TRP A 909 2.91 11.88 3.21
C TRP A 909 2.66 10.39 2.99
N PRO A 910 2.20 9.64 3.99
CA PRO A 910 1.86 8.22 3.81
C PRO A 910 0.81 8.01 2.70
N THR A 911 -0.12 8.95 2.53
CA THR A 911 -1.10 8.98 1.43
C THR A 911 -0.47 9.24 0.06
N GLU A 912 0.76 9.77 0.00
CA GLU A 912 1.57 9.86 -1.22
C GLU A 912 2.32 8.57 -1.49
N ILE A 913 3.00 8.03 -0.47
CA ILE A 913 3.79 6.80 -0.57
C ILE A 913 2.91 5.63 -1.01
N ILE A 914 1.65 5.59 -0.57
CA ILE A 914 0.76 4.46 -0.89
C ILE A 914 0.47 4.33 -2.39
N MET A 915 0.44 5.44 -3.14
CA MET A 915 0.13 5.45 -4.57
C MET A 915 1.06 4.53 -5.40
N PRO A 916 2.40 4.61 -5.29
CA PRO A 916 3.28 3.64 -5.93
C PRO A 916 3.28 2.27 -5.23
N LEU A 917 3.14 2.17 -3.90
CA LEU A 917 3.21 0.87 -3.21
C LEU A 917 2.09 -0.08 -3.64
N VAL A 918 0.87 0.41 -3.88
CA VAL A 918 -0.24 -0.43 -4.33
C VAL A 918 -0.04 -0.99 -5.74
N LEU A 919 0.94 -0.50 -6.50
CA LEU A 919 1.26 -0.99 -7.84
C LEU A 919 2.25 -2.14 -7.83
N GLY A 920 2.75 -2.55 -6.67
CA GLY A 920 3.73 -3.63 -6.57
C GLY A 920 3.43 -4.68 -5.51
N VAL A 921 4.35 -5.63 -5.43
CA VAL A 921 4.32 -6.79 -4.52
C VAL A 921 5.55 -6.89 -3.62
N ARG A 922 6.61 -6.13 -3.94
CA ARG A 922 7.80 -5.95 -3.11
C ARG A 922 8.05 -4.45 -2.95
N TRP A 923 8.43 -4.03 -1.76
CA TRP A 923 8.52 -2.62 -1.38
C TRP A 923 9.83 -2.30 -0.69
N THR A 924 10.47 -1.22 -1.14
CA THR A 924 11.66 -0.67 -0.48
C THR A 924 11.47 0.82 -0.21
N LEU A 925 11.55 1.22 1.06
CA LEU A 925 11.49 2.62 1.46
C LEU A 925 12.88 3.11 1.83
N ILE A 926 13.33 4.22 1.25
CA ILE A 926 14.64 4.80 1.52
C ILE A 926 14.45 6.26 1.94
N GLY A 927 15.05 6.67 3.06
CA GLY A 927 14.82 8.01 3.58
C GLY A 927 15.68 8.37 4.78
N ASP A 928 15.43 9.56 5.33
CA ASP A 928 16.08 10.07 6.52
C ASP A 928 15.05 10.76 7.44
N HIS A 929 14.60 10.06 8.47
CA HIS A 929 13.60 10.59 9.42
C HIS A 929 14.18 11.62 10.40
N ARG A 930 15.50 11.89 10.37
CA ARG A 930 16.14 12.94 11.17
C ARG A 930 16.27 14.26 10.40
N GLN A 931 15.90 14.28 9.12
CA GLN A 931 15.73 15.50 8.32
C GLN A 931 14.25 15.89 8.26
N LEU A 932 13.95 16.99 7.56
CA LEU A 932 12.59 17.51 7.44
C LEU A 932 11.63 16.40 6.98
N GLY A 933 10.60 16.14 7.79
CA GLY A 933 9.55 15.17 7.51
C GLY A 933 8.48 15.69 6.54
N PRO A 934 7.29 15.07 6.53
CA PRO A 934 6.20 15.46 5.64
C PRO A 934 5.83 16.94 5.78
N HIS A 935 5.67 17.60 4.63
CA HIS A 935 5.31 19.02 4.59
C HIS A 935 4.03 19.28 5.40
N ARG A 936 4.06 20.26 6.30
CA ARG A 936 2.95 20.65 7.21
C ARG A 936 2.60 19.66 8.32
N ALA A 937 3.48 18.70 8.66
CA ALA A 937 3.26 17.85 9.84
C ALA A 937 3.01 18.66 11.13
N THR A 938 3.72 19.77 11.31
CA THR A 938 3.50 20.70 12.43
C THR A 938 2.11 21.35 12.40
N ASP A 939 1.56 21.66 11.22
CA ASP A 939 0.21 22.23 11.11
C ASP A 939 -0.86 21.20 11.49
N VAL A 940 -0.66 19.94 11.13
CA VAL A 940 -1.53 18.82 11.53
C VAL A 940 -1.52 18.69 13.05
N ARG A 941 -0.34 18.67 13.67
CA ARG A 941 -0.18 18.63 15.14
C ARG A 941 -0.92 19.79 15.81
N ASN A 942 -0.66 21.02 15.36
CA ASN A 942 -1.34 22.22 15.87
C ASN A 942 -2.86 22.16 15.67
N PHE A 943 -3.33 21.56 14.58
CA PHE A 943 -4.77 21.39 14.32
C PHE A 943 -5.38 20.41 15.31
N LEU A 944 -4.78 19.23 15.50
CA LEU A 944 -5.21 18.25 16.48
C LEU A 944 -5.23 18.81 17.91
N GLU A 945 -4.25 19.64 18.28
CA GLU A 945 -4.24 20.37 19.54
C GLU A 945 -5.37 21.41 19.66
N THR A 946 -5.76 22.03 18.55
CA THR A 946 -6.93 22.93 18.53
C THR A 946 -8.22 22.12 18.74
N LEU A 947 -8.33 20.93 18.13
CA LEU A 947 -9.48 20.05 18.30
C LEU A 947 -9.67 19.64 19.77
N ARG A 948 -8.57 19.34 20.49
CA ARG A 948 -8.57 19.04 21.94
C ARG A 948 -9.29 20.11 22.77
N LYS A 949 -9.26 21.38 22.33
CA LYS A 949 -9.88 22.53 23.02
C LYS A 949 -11.32 22.82 22.58
N SER A 950 -11.79 22.22 21.49
CA SER A 950 -13.06 22.59 20.84
C SER A 950 -14.32 22.09 21.57
N GLY A 951 -14.23 21.02 22.36
CA GLY A 951 -15.37 20.40 23.06
C GLY A 951 -16.44 19.79 22.14
N ASN A 952 -16.26 19.81 20.82
CA ASN A 952 -17.26 19.32 19.86
C ASN A 952 -17.19 17.79 19.75
N VAL A 953 -18.30 17.13 20.11
CA VAL A 953 -18.44 15.67 20.07
C VAL A 953 -18.18 15.09 18.68
N GLN A 954 -18.50 15.83 17.61
CA GLN A 954 -18.32 15.37 16.22
C GLN A 954 -16.84 15.27 15.80
N VAL A 955 -15.90 15.86 16.54
CA VAL A 955 -14.45 15.75 16.28
C VAL A 955 -13.70 15.03 17.40
N ALA A 956 -14.40 14.53 18.42
CA ALA A 956 -13.81 13.87 19.60
C ALA A 956 -12.95 12.66 19.21
N ARG A 957 -13.40 11.85 18.25
CA ARG A 957 -12.61 10.72 17.71
C ARG A 957 -11.23 11.14 17.20
N HIS A 958 -11.11 12.30 16.55
CA HIS A 958 -9.82 12.78 16.06
C HIS A 958 -8.89 13.23 17.19
N VAL A 959 -9.46 13.67 18.31
CA VAL A 959 -8.72 13.99 19.52
C VAL A 959 -8.15 12.72 20.15
N GLU A 960 -8.96 11.67 20.28
CA GLU A 960 -8.55 10.37 20.81
C GLU A 960 -7.45 9.72 19.95
N MET A 961 -7.59 9.79 18.63
CA MET A 961 -6.66 9.17 17.68
C MET A 961 -5.46 10.06 17.33
N ALA A 962 -5.32 11.25 17.91
CA ALA A 962 -4.33 12.25 17.51
C ALA A 962 -2.89 11.71 17.48
N GLU A 963 -2.47 10.97 18.52
CA GLU A 963 -1.13 10.39 18.58
C GLU A 963 -0.92 9.32 17.51
N SER A 964 -1.95 8.50 17.25
CA SER A 964 -1.92 7.53 16.15
C SER A 964 -1.77 8.21 14.80
N TYR A 965 -2.50 9.30 14.55
CA TYR A 965 -2.41 10.02 13.29
C TYR A 965 -1.01 10.61 13.08
N LEU A 966 -0.41 11.15 14.13
CA LEU A 966 0.94 11.72 14.08
C LEU A 966 2.00 10.63 13.88
N ALA A 967 1.89 9.50 14.58
CA ALA A 967 2.79 8.35 14.40
C ALA A 967 2.73 7.81 12.96
N HIS A 968 1.53 7.68 12.38
CA HIS A 968 1.38 7.25 11.00
C HIS A 968 1.78 8.34 10.00
N LEU A 969 1.59 9.63 10.30
CA LEU A 969 2.06 10.72 9.43
C LEU A 969 3.58 10.63 9.27
N GLU A 970 4.29 10.31 10.34
CA GLU A 970 5.74 10.04 10.36
C GLU A 970 6.06 8.54 10.13
N LEU A 971 5.26 7.82 9.31
CA LEU A 971 5.32 6.37 9.09
C LEU A 971 6.75 5.82 9.04
N PHE A 972 7.59 6.39 8.16
CA PHE A 972 8.97 5.96 7.98
C PHE A 972 9.80 6.08 9.25
N GLY A 973 9.65 7.17 10.03
CA GLY A 973 10.35 7.34 11.29
C GLY A 973 9.85 6.39 12.38
N THR A 974 8.54 6.14 12.42
CA THR A 974 7.91 5.22 13.37
C THR A 974 8.44 3.79 13.20
N LEU A 975 8.65 3.32 11.96
CA LEU A 975 9.26 2.02 11.69
C LEU A 975 10.61 1.82 12.41
N PHE A 976 11.51 2.82 12.32
CA PHE A 976 12.83 2.73 12.97
C PHE A 976 12.75 2.90 14.49
N LYS A 977 11.83 3.75 14.99
CA LYS A 977 11.62 3.92 16.44
C LYS A 977 11.15 2.64 17.11
N GLU A 978 10.21 1.91 16.48
CA GLU A 978 9.69 0.65 17.01
C GLU A 978 10.71 -0.48 16.92
N ASP A 979 11.51 -0.53 15.86
CA ASP A 979 12.56 -1.53 15.68
C ASP A 979 13.68 -1.41 16.73
N GLU A 980 14.13 -0.18 16.99
CA GLU A 980 15.09 0.13 18.05
C GLU A 980 14.60 -0.32 19.44
N GLN A 981 13.28 -0.27 19.69
CA GLN A 981 12.70 -0.70 20.96
C GLN A 981 12.57 -2.22 21.08
N GLN A 982 12.34 -2.92 19.97
CA GLN A 982 11.95 -4.34 19.97
C GLN A 982 13.09 -5.31 19.66
N HIS A 983 14.25 -4.84 19.19
CA HIS A 983 15.48 -5.64 18.97
C HIS A 983 15.23 -6.99 18.25
N ARG A 984 14.52 -6.94 17.11
CA ARG A 984 14.10 -8.16 16.39
C ARG A 984 15.28 -8.76 15.57
N PRO A 985 15.69 -10.02 15.80
CA PRO A 985 16.63 -10.72 14.92
C PRO A 985 16.05 -10.81 13.50
N GLY A 986 16.85 -10.49 12.47
CA GLY A 986 16.39 -10.53 11.08
C GLY A 986 15.50 -9.35 10.64
N SER A 987 15.50 -8.23 11.36
CA SER A 987 14.73 -7.04 11.00
C SER A 987 14.95 -6.59 9.53
N PRO A 988 13.89 -6.26 8.77
CA PRO A 988 13.98 -5.75 7.40
C PRO A 988 14.44 -4.28 7.31
N LEU A 989 14.93 -3.73 8.42
CA LEU A 989 15.38 -2.35 8.56
C LEU A 989 16.90 -2.32 8.68
N ASP A 990 17.54 -1.37 8.01
CA ASP A 990 18.98 -1.15 8.13
C ASP A 990 19.34 0.35 8.01
N LYS A 991 20.57 0.69 8.40
CA LYS A 991 21.07 2.06 8.47
C LYS A 991 22.42 2.18 7.79
N LEU A 992 22.61 3.26 7.02
CA LEU A 992 23.93 3.65 6.53
C LEU A 992 24.67 4.42 7.61
N GLU A 993 25.90 4.00 7.88
CA GLU A 993 26.70 4.47 9.02
C GLU A 993 27.85 5.39 8.59
N GLN A 994 28.14 5.53 7.29
CA GLN A 994 29.30 6.28 6.80
C GLN A 994 28.90 7.36 5.80
N GLN A 995 29.37 8.59 6.02
CA GLN A 995 29.12 9.73 5.13
C GLN A 995 30.35 10.13 4.30
N PHE A 996 30.11 10.65 3.09
CA PHE A 996 31.14 10.97 2.08
C PHE A 996 31.02 12.40 1.52
N ARG A 997 30.27 13.28 2.19
CA ARG A 997 29.95 14.63 1.70
C ARG A 997 30.69 15.71 2.48
N MET A 998 30.50 15.73 3.79
CA MET A 998 30.93 16.82 4.67
C MET A 998 32.37 16.56 5.13
N HIS A 999 33.16 17.64 5.26
CA HIS A 999 34.42 17.59 5.99
C HIS A 999 34.18 17.06 7.43
N PRO A 1000 35.10 16.27 8.03
CA PRO A 1000 34.97 15.75 9.40
C PRO A 1000 34.49 16.78 10.44
N ASP A 1001 35.12 17.96 10.48
CA ASP A 1001 34.74 19.02 11.42
C ASP A 1001 33.31 19.54 11.21
N ILE A 1002 32.79 19.54 9.98
CA ILE A 1002 31.40 19.92 9.67
C ILE A 1002 30.44 18.79 10.04
N ALA A 1003 30.84 17.55 9.82
CA ALA A 1003 30.03 16.36 10.09
C ALA A 1003 29.83 16.12 11.59
N GLU A 1004 30.82 16.43 12.43
CA GLU A 1004 30.79 16.16 13.88
C GLU A 1004 29.57 16.79 14.60
N PRO A 1005 29.27 18.10 14.48
CA PRO A 1005 28.08 18.67 15.14
C PRO A 1005 26.77 18.06 14.62
N VAL A 1006 26.72 17.63 13.35
CA VAL A 1006 25.55 16.95 12.77
C VAL A 1006 25.40 15.53 13.35
N ALA A 1007 26.48 14.75 13.36
CA ALA A 1007 26.48 13.36 13.82
C ALA A 1007 26.09 13.27 15.31
N ARG A 1008 26.70 14.10 16.15
CA ARG A 1008 26.51 14.11 17.61
C ARG A 1008 25.15 14.67 18.04
N ALA A 1009 24.59 15.63 17.31
CA ALA A 1009 23.30 16.21 17.65
C ALA A 1009 22.11 15.39 17.14
N PHE A 1010 22.21 14.74 15.97
CA PHE A 1010 21.03 14.17 15.29
C PHE A 1010 21.07 12.66 15.06
N TYR A 1011 22.25 12.03 15.03
CA TYR A 1011 22.43 10.60 14.70
C TYR A 1011 23.06 9.84 15.86
N GLN A 1012 22.45 9.98 17.03
CA GLN A 1012 22.95 9.46 18.29
C GLN A 1012 22.75 7.94 18.42
N GLN A 1013 23.65 7.28 19.14
CA GLN A 1013 23.45 5.90 19.59
C GLN A 1013 22.62 5.87 20.87
N ARG A 1014 21.73 4.88 20.96
CA ARG A 1014 20.86 4.66 22.12
C ARG A 1014 21.16 3.32 22.80
N GLY A 1015 20.96 3.27 24.11
CA GLY A 1015 21.03 2.05 24.92
C GLY A 1015 19.82 1.14 24.75
N GLU A 1016 19.84 -0.02 25.42
CA GLU A 1016 18.69 -0.95 25.47
C GLU A 1016 17.46 -0.32 26.14
N ASP A 1017 17.68 0.66 27.01
CA ASP A 1017 16.67 1.48 27.68
C ASP A 1017 16.14 2.64 26.81
N GLY A 1018 16.70 2.84 25.61
CA GLY A 1018 16.34 3.90 24.68
C GLY A 1018 16.96 5.26 24.99
N GLU A 1019 17.81 5.38 26.03
CA GLU A 1019 18.50 6.61 26.41
C GLU A 1019 19.74 6.88 25.54
N VAL A 1020 20.12 8.15 25.40
CA VAL A 1020 21.29 8.55 24.60
C VAL A 1020 22.58 8.15 25.34
N LYS A 1021 23.47 7.46 24.63
CA LYS A 1021 24.81 7.15 25.17
C LYS A 1021 25.73 8.36 25.03
N TYR A 1022 26.62 8.55 26.00
CA TYR A 1022 27.62 9.61 26.01
C TYR A 1022 29.03 9.03 26.07
N ASP A 1023 29.94 9.61 25.31
CA ASP A 1023 31.35 9.25 25.32
C ASP A 1023 32.07 9.83 26.57
N PRO A 1024 33.33 9.44 26.84
CA PRO A 1024 34.09 9.93 28.00
C PRO A 1024 34.30 11.45 28.05
N THR A 1025 34.03 12.15 26.94
CA THR A 1025 34.13 13.61 26.86
C THR A 1025 32.80 14.31 27.13
N GLY A 1026 31.75 13.55 27.45
CA GLY A 1026 30.41 14.07 27.74
C GLY A 1026 29.62 14.46 26.49
N LEU A 1027 30.04 14.02 25.29
CA LEU A 1027 29.29 14.21 24.05
C LEU A 1027 28.46 12.97 23.71
N PRO A 1028 27.27 13.11 23.10
CA PRO A 1028 26.49 11.96 22.64
C PRO A 1028 27.29 11.06 21.70
N GLU A 1029 27.28 9.75 21.90
CA GLU A 1029 27.84 8.78 20.95
C GLU A 1029 27.01 8.79 19.67
N THR A 1030 27.64 8.52 18.52
CA THR A 1030 26.99 8.54 17.21
C THR A 1030 27.35 7.31 16.40
N PHE A 1031 26.39 6.81 15.61
CA PHE A 1031 26.65 5.74 14.64
C PHE A 1031 27.16 6.29 13.29
N LEU A 1032 27.08 7.61 13.07
CA LEU A 1032 27.47 8.23 11.82
C LEU A 1032 28.97 8.57 11.84
N VAL A 1033 29.74 7.88 11.00
CA VAL A 1033 31.19 7.99 10.91
C VAL A 1033 31.59 8.76 9.65
N THR A 1034 32.63 9.59 9.80
CA THR A 1034 33.29 10.28 8.69
C THR A 1034 34.71 9.73 8.50
N PRO A 1035 35.04 9.14 7.34
CA PRO A 1035 36.40 8.68 7.06
C PRO A 1035 37.38 9.85 6.98
N LEU A 1036 38.57 9.68 7.56
CA LEU A 1036 39.62 10.70 7.51
C LEU A 1036 40.34 10.76 6.14
N THR A 1037 40.27 9.69 5.35
CA THR A 1037 40.97 9.58 4.05
C THR A 1037 40.10 10.05 2.88
N GLY A 1038 40.59 11.01 2.09
CA GLY A 1038 40.00 11.41 0.80
C GLY A 1038 38.99 12.57 0.84
N TYR A 1039 38.32 12.79 1.97
CA TYR A 1039 37.23 13.79 2.13
C TYR A 1039 37.56 14.92 3.11
N ALA A 1040 38.80 14.98 3.60
CA ALA A 1040 39.36 16.11 4.36
C ALA A 1040 39.89 17.25 3.44
N LYS A 1041 39.43 17.33 2.19
CA LYS A 1041 39.85 18.39 1.27
C LYS A 1041 39.33 19.73 1.78
N ARG A 1042 40.24 20.57 2.26
CA ARG A 1042 39.93 21.92 2.72
C ARG A 1042 39.59 22.81 1.53
N HIS A 1043 38.88 23.90 1.81
CA HIS A 1043 38.50 24.90 0.82
C HIS A 1043 39.68 25.75 0.29
N GLU A 1044 40.90 25.57 0.81
CA GLU A 1044 42.14 26.29 0.44
C GLU A 1044 42.10 27.83 0.60
N LEU A 1045 40.94 28.43 0.88
CA LEU A 1045 40.79 29.86 1.17
C LEU A 1045 41.71 30.30 2.32
N THR A 1046 42.42 31.40 2.11
CA THR A 1046 43.30 32.07 3.08
C THR A 1046 42.73 33.38 3.60
N THR A 1047 41.73 33.94 2.90
CA THR A 1047 41.10 35.22 3.23
C THR A 1047 39.60 35.01 3.41
N PRO A 1048 38.98 35.59 4.45
CA PRO A 1048 39.63 36.30 5.56
C PRO A 1048 40.43 35.35 6.48
N PRO A 1049 41.45 35.85 7.23
CA PRO A 1049 42.36 35.01 8.03
C PRO A 1049 41.66 34.13 9.07
N TYR A 1050 40.47 34.54 9.53
CA TYR A 1050 39.69 33.74 10.47
C TYR A 1050 39.04 32.51 9.81
N ILE A 1051 38.89 32.46 8.49
CA ILE A 1051 38.44 31.25 7.74
C ILE A 1051 39.62 30.38 7.30
N ALA A 1052 40.83 30.93 7.25
CA ALA A 1052 42.01 30.22 6.75
C ALA A 1052 42.16 28.81 7.33
N GLY A 1053 42.10 27.82 6.44
CA GLY A 1053 42.22 26.39 6.77
C GLY A 1053 41.18 25.85 7.76
N SER A 1054 40.08 26.56 8.04
CA SER A 1054 39.10 26.23 9.08
C SER A 1054 37.76 25.85 8.45
N PRO A 1055 37.38 24.56 8.41
CA PRO A 1055 36.15 24.08 7.76
C PRO A 1055 34.86 24.45 8.51
N LEU A 1056 34.97 24.75 9.81
CA LEU A 1056 33.85 25.05 10.69
C LEU A 1056 34.12 26.37 11.44
N VAL A 1057 33.33 27.41 11.15
CA VAL A 1057 33.50 28.75 11.74
C VAL A 1057 32.17 29.26 12.30
N TRP A 1058 32.22 29.89 13.47
CA TRP A 1058 31.09 30.66 14.01
C TRP A 1058 31.49 32.12 14.16
N LEU A 1059 30.78 33.02 13.47
CA LEU A 1059 30.87 34.47 13.63
C LEU A 1059 29.84 34.90 14.70
N ASP A 1060 30.33 35.10 15.91
CA ASP A 1060 29.49 35.41 17.07
C ASP A 1060 29.10 36.89 17.06
N THR A 1061 27.79 37.15 17.04
CA THR A 1061 27.22 38.50 16.98
C THR A 1061 26.80 39.04 18.34
N SER A 1062 26.97 38.28 19.42
CA SER A 1062 26.53 38.62 20.79
C SER A 1062 27.03 39.97 21.31
N HIS A 1063 28.17 40.46 20.80
CA HIS A 1063 28.76 41.75 21.18
C HIS A 1063 28.49 42.91 20.19
N ARG A 1064 27.81 42.65 19.05
CA ARG A 1064 27.45 43.68 18.06
C ARG A 1064 26.04 44.23 18.27
N ARG A 1065 25.95 45.50 18.68
CA ARG A 1065 24.67 46.19 18.94
C ARG A 1065 23.77 46.37 17.70
N ASP A 1066 24.32 46.32 16.50
CA ASP A 1066 23.55 46.42 15.25
C ASP A 1066 23.00 45.05 14.78
N CYS A 1067 23.43 43.95 15.41
CA CYS A 1067 23.04 42.58 15.10
C CYS A 1067 21.91 42.08 16.02
N THR A 1068 20.77 42.78 16.06
CA THR A 1068 19.60 42.39 16.86
C THR A 1068 18.43 41.99 15.96
N ASP A 1069 17.69 40.94 16.32
CA ASP A 1069 16.50 40.55 15.57
C ASP A 1069 15.39 41.61 15.64
N LYS A 1070 14.78 41.86 14.48
CA LYS A 1070 13.71 42.85 14.27
C LYS A 1070 12.37 42.16 13.93
N PRO A 1071 11.23 42.88 14.00
CA PRO A 1071 9.93 42.34 13.58
C PRO A 1071 9.98 41.71 12.18
N TYR A 1072 9.16 40.67 12.00
CA TYR A 1072 9.17 39.80 10.81
C TYR A 1072 10.46 38.99 10.62
N TRP A 1073 11.21 38.78 11.70
CA TRP A 1073 12.38 37.89 11.79
C TRP A 1073 13.44 38.19 10.72
N ARG A 1074 14.05 39.36 10.87
CA ARG A 1074 15.23 39.79 10.11
C ARG A 1074 16.30 40.34 11.04
N ASN A 1075 17.55 40.28 10.62
CA ASN A 1075 18.68 40.87 11.32
C ASN A 1075 19.54 41.60 10.29
N ASP A 1076 19.39 42.94 10.24
CA ASP A 1076 20.09 43.76 9.25
C ASP A 1076 21.60 43.80 9.52
N GLY A 1077 22.04 43.63 10.77
CA GLY A 1077 23.47 43.56 11.13
C GLY A 1077 24.12 42.28 10.66
N GLU A 1078 23.47 41.12 10.87
CA GLU A 1078 23.91 39.85 10.27
C GLU A 1078 23.94 39.92 8.75
N ALA A 1079 22.95 40.57 8.11
CA ALA A 1079 22.92 40.70 6.67
C ALA A 1079 24.14 41.46 6.12
N LYS A 1080 24.57 42.54 6.80
CA LYS A 1080 25.80 43.27 6.44
C LYS A 1080 27.04 42.39 6.60
N LEU A 1081 27.16 41.70 7.73
CA LEU A 1081 28.28 40.78 8.00
C LEU A 1081 28.41 39.70 6.93
N VAL A 1082 27.29 39.10 6.53
CA VAL A 1082 27.26 38.08 5.48
C VAL A 1082 27.70 38.66 4.13
N THR A 1083 27.23 39.86 3.78
CA THR A 1083 27.64 40.54 2.54
C THR A 1083 29.13 40.85 2.55
N GLU A 1084 29.65 41.46 3.63
CA GLU A 1084 31.07 41.79 3.81
C GLU A 1084 31.95 40.54 3.71
N LEU A 1085 31.52 39.44 4.33
CA LEU A 1085 32.20 38.15 4.22
C LEU A 1085 32.23 37.63 2.77
N VAL A 1086 31.10 37.70 2.05
CA VAL A 1086 31.04 37.24 0.66
C VAL A 1086 31.90 38.10 -0.27
N GLU A 1087 31.99 39.41 -0.02
CA GLU A 1087 32.90 40.31 -0.75
C GLU A 1087 34.37 39.91 -0.52
N GLN A 1088 34.77 39.68 0.74
CA GLN A 1088 36.12 39.23 1.07
C GLN A 1088 36.48 37.87 0.46
N LEU A 1089 35.49 36.99 0.32
CA LEU A 1089 35.67 35.69 -0.34
C LEU A 1089 35.81 35.85 -1.86
N ALA A 1090 35.03 36.75 -2.47
CA ALA A 1090 35.06 36.99 -3.92
C ALA A 1090 36.41 37.58 -4.40
N ASP A 1091 37.12 38.31 -3.55
CA ASP A 1091 38.44 38.89 -3.86
C ASP A 1091 39.60 37.86 -3.91
N THR A 1092 39.31 36.57 -3.71
CA THR A 1092 40.31 35.49 -3.84
C THR A 1092 40.22 34.74 -5.18
N ALA A 1093 41.36 34.54 -5.83
CA ALA A 1093 41.50 33.94 -7.17
C ALA A 1093 40.99 32.49 -7.30
N ASP A 1094 40.77 31.78 -6.19
CA ASP A 1094 40.24 30.41 -6.14
C ASP A 1094 38.72 30.35 -5.89
N SER A 1095 38.07 31.49 -5.57
CA SER A 1095 36.65 31.52 -5.19
C SER A 1095 35.69 31.21 -6.34
N ASP A 1096 36.06 31.51 -7.59
CA ASP A 1096 35.24 31.22 -8.79
C ASP A 1096 35.06 29.71 -9.07
N SER A 1097 35.88 28.86 -8.44
CA SER A 1097 35.81 27.39 -8.61
C SER A 1097 34.91 26.68 -7.59
N LEU A 1098 34.47 27.38 -6.54
CA LEU A 1098 33.68 26.84 -5.43
C LEU A 1098 32.26 27.42 -5.45
N ASP A 1099 31.26 26.56 -5.38
CA ASP A 1099 29.88 27.01 -5.24
C ASP A 1099 29.59 27.49 -3.80
N LEU A 1100 28.98 28.68 -3.71
CA LEU A 1100 28.63 29.34 -2.44
C LEU A 1100 27.13 29.52 -2.33
N ALA A 1101 26.57 29.10 -1.19
CA ALA A 1101 25.17 29.33 -0.83
C ALA A 1101 25.05 30.04 0.52
N VAL A 1102 24.12 30.97 0.62
CA VAL A 1102 23.73 31.63 1.87
C VAL A 1102 22.36 31.12 2.30
N LEU A 1103 22.27 30.55 3.49
CA LEU A 1103 21.07 29.95 4.03
C LEU A 1103 20.55 30.72 5.23
N THR A 1104 19.23 30.89 5.30
CA THR A 1104 18.56 31.44 6.47
C THR A 1104 17.16 30.83 6.63
N PRO A 1105 16.67 30.60 7.85
CA PRO A 1105 15.35 30.01 8.06
C PRO A 1105 14.18 30.98 7.81
N TYR A 1106 14.45 32.24 7.48
CA TYR A 1106 13.43 33.30 7.38
C TYR A 1106 13.39 33.99 6.00
N SER A 1107 12.24 33.97 5.34
CA SER A 1107 12.06 34.59 4.02
C SER A 1107 12.31 36.10 4.01
N GLN A 1108 12.01 36.81 5.10
CA GLN A 1108 12.31 38.24 5.18
C GLN A 1108 13.82 38.51 5.23
N GLN A 1109 14.61 37.63 5.87
CA GLN A 1109 16.07 37.72 5.85
C GLN A 1109 16.61 37.44 4.45
N VAL A 1110 16.03 36.49 3.70
CA VAL A 1110 16.36 36.28 2.28
C VAL A 1110 16.17 37.56 1.48
N ARG A 1111 15.07 38.29 1.69
CA ARG A 1111 14.82 39.57 1.00
C ARG A 1111 15.85 40.64 1.34
N VAL A 1112 16.25 40.76 2.61
CA VAL A 1112 17.27 41.73 3.05
C VAL A 1112 18.62 41.38 2.43
N LEU A 1113 19.03 40.12 2.49
CA LEU A 1113 20.28 39.64 1.87
C LEU A 1113 20.25 39.76 0.33
N GLY A 1114 19.11 39.53 -0.30
CA GLY A 1114 18.93 39.63 -1.75
C GLY A 1114 18.97 41.06 -2.31
N GLN A 1115 18.93 42.09 -1.46
CA GLN A 1115 19.13 43.49 -1.87
C GLN A 1115 20.60 43.78 -2.21
N PHE A 1116 21.53 42.94 -1.75
CA PHE A 1116 22.95 43.06 -2.07
C PHE A 1116 23.25 42.33 -3.39
N GLY A 1117 23.82 43.05 -4.35
CA GLY A 1117 23.95 42.58 -5.75
C GLY A 1117 24.75 41.28 -5.90
N ASN A 1118 25.79 41.09 -5.09
CA ASN A 1118 26.63 39.89 -5.02
C ASN A 1118 25.92 38.66 -4.41
N LEU A 1119 24.82 38.85 -3.69
CA LEU A 1119 24.08 37.78 -3.00
C LEU A 1119 22.77 37.38 -3.70
N ARG A 1120 22.28 38.19 -4.65
CA ARG A 1120 20.93 38.07 -5.24
C ARG A 1120 20.52 36.67 -5.71
N ASN A 1121 21.46 35.88 -6.24
CA ASN A 1121 21.21 34.53 -6.75
C ASN A 1121 21.81 33.40 -5.89
N ARG A 1122 22.33 33.71 -4.70
CA ARG A 1122 23.02 32.77 -3.80
C ARG A 1122 22.26 32.54 -2.48
N VAL A 1123 21.22 33.32 -2.21
CA VAL A 1123 20.50 33.30 -0.92
C VAL A 1123 19.23 32.47 -1.02
N HIS A 1124 19.07 31.52 -0.11
CA HIS A 1124 17.96 30.59 -0.11
C HIS A 1124 17.38 30.40 1.30
N THR A 1125 16.09 30.03 1.36
CA THR A 1125 15.57 29.45 2.60
C THR A 1125 15.99 27.99 2.70
N VAL A 1126 15.97 27.44 3.91
CA VAL A 1126 16.28 26.02 4.15
C VAL A 1126 15.40 25.09 3.30
N HIS A 1127 14.11 25.42 3.16
CA HIS A 1127 13.17 24.66 2.34
C HIS A 1127 13.45 24.75 0.84
N SER A 1128 13.88 25.92 0.32
CA SER A 1128 14.14 26.08 -1.11
C SER A 1128 15.50 25.50 -1.54
N PHE A 1129 16.46 25.38 -0.63
CA PHE A 1129 17.77 24.76 -0.86
C PHE A 1129 17.79 23.25 -0.53
N GLN A 1130 16.64 22.68 -0.19
CA GLN A 1130 16.55 21.29 0.25
C GLN A 1130 16.86 20.33 -0.90
N GLY A 1131 17.81 19.41 -0.66
CA GLY A 1131 18.29 18.46 -1.67
C GLY A 1131 19.50 18.97 -2.46
N GLN A 1132 19.83 20.26 -2.35
CA GLN A 1132 21.06 20.84 -2.87
C GLN A 1132 22.18 20.81 -1.82
N GLU A 1133 23.40 21.01 -2.27
CA GLU A 1133 24.62 21.10 -1.47
C GLU A 1133 25.52 22.16 -2.12
N ALA A 1134 26.45 22.72 -1.34
CA ALA A 1134 27.44 23.66 -1.82
C ALA A 1134 28.78 23.42 -1.12
N ASP A 1135 29.88 23.76 -1.78
CA ASP A 1135 31.21 23.72 -1.21
C ASP A 1135 31.34 24.66 -0.02
N LEU A 1136 30.78 25.87 -0.13
CA LEU A 1136 30.77 26.90 0.90
C LEU A 1136 29.32 27.24 1.29
N VAL A 1137 29.00 27.14 2.58
CA VAL A 1137 27.68 27.55 3.11
C VAL A 1137 27.85 28.56 4.23
N ILE A 1138 27.15 29.68 4.11
CA ILE A 1138 27.03 30.70 5.16
C ILE A 1138 25.59 30.67 5.70
N VAL A 1139 25.44 30.56 7.01
CA VAL A 1139 24.15 30.49 7.69
C VAL A 1139 23.92 31.78 8.49
N SER A 1140 22.81 32.48 8.27
CA SER A 1140 22.34 33.58 9.12
C SER A 1140 21.19 33.10 10.01
N LEU A 1141 21.43 33.07 11.32
CA LEU A 1141 20.49 32.56 12.32
C LEU A 1141 19.44 33.58 12.78
N VAL A 1142 19.72 34.87 12.60
CA VAL A 1142 18.84 36.02 12.85
C VAL A 1142 18.51 36.29 14.32
N ARG A 1143 18.11 35.27 15.09
CA ARG A 1143 17.51 35.40 16.43
C ARG A 1143 18.55 35.75 17.50
N SER A 1144 18.26 36.76 18.32
CA SER A 1144 19.15 37.17 19.43
C SER A 1144 18.40 37.75 20.65
N THR A 1145 17.07 37.62 20.71
CA THR A 1145 16.25 38.14 21.82
C THR A 1145 15.46 37.05 22.52
N VAL A 1146 15.41 37.13 23.85
CA VAL A 1146 14.58 36.27 24.70
C VAL A 1146 13.14 36.76 24.65
N GLN A 1147 12.23 35.91 24.17
CA GLN A 1147 10.82 36.24 23.96
C GLN A 1147 9.86 35.39 24.82
N GLY A 1148 10.39 34.45 25.62
CA GLY A 1148 9.61 33.67 26.57
C GLY A 1148 10.33 32.40 27.06
N PRO A 1149 9.64 31.54 27.82
CA PRO A 1149 10.23 30.29 28.34
C PRO A 1149 10.31 29.15 27.31
N ASP A 1150 9.55 29.23 26.22
CA ASP A 1150 9.51 28.20 25.18
C ASP A 1150 10.60 28.46 24.12
N VAL A 1151 11.39 27.43 23.85
CA VAL A 1151 12.48 27.37 22.86
C VAL A 1151 12.03 27.96 21.52
N ARG A 1152 10.82 27.64 21.06
CA ARG A 1152 10.30 28.12 19.77
C ARG A 1152 10.11 29.63 19.74
N HIS A 1153 9.77 30.28 20.85
CA HIS A 1153 9.69 31.73 20.90
C HIS A 1153 11.08 32.37 20.81
N ASN A 1154 12.09 31.76 21.41
CA ASN A 1154 13.44 32.32 21.46
C ASN A 1154 14.21 32.13 20.14
N VAL A 1155 14.16 30.93 19.54
CA VAL A 1155 14.93 30.62 18.33
C VAL A 1155 14.09 30.38 17.07
N GLY A 1156 12.76 30.51 17.15
CA GLY A 1156 11.87 30.44 15.98
C GLY A 1156 11.90 29.09 15.26
N HIS A 1157 12.03 29.10 13.93
CA HIS A 1157 11.98 27.88 13.11
C HIS A 1157 13.10 26.88 13.41
N VAL A 1158 14.27 27.36 13.83
CA VAL A 1158 15.42 26.51 14.18
C VAL A 1158 15.29 25.89 15.58
N ALA A 1159 14.15 26.01 16.25
CA ALA A 1159 13.79 25.12 17.36
C ALA A 1159 13.55 23.68 16.88
N GLN A 1160 13.22 23.50 15.60
CA GLN A 1160 13.02 22.19 14.99
C GLN A 1160 14.37 21.54 14.65
N ALA A 1161 14.70 20.44 15.33
CA ALA A 1161 15.97 19.72 15.15
C ALA A 1161 16.22 19.29 13.70
N GLU A 1162 15.18 18.85 12.98
CA GLU A 1162 15.27 18.42 11.59
C GLU A 1162 15.66 19.57 10.65
N LEU A 1163 15.21 20.80 10.94
CA LEU A 1163 15.58 21.99 10.18
C LEU A 1163 17.05 22.34 10.43
N VAL A 1164 17.53 22.23 11.67
CA VAL A 1164 18.94 22.47 12.03
C VAL A 1164 19.84 21.43 11.37
N ASN A 1165 19.47 20.16 11.40
CA ASN A 1165 20.20 19.10 10.69
C ASN A 1165 20.32 19.42 9.19
N VAL A 1166 19.20 19.79 8.56
CA VAL A 1166 19.19 20.18 7.14
C VAL A 1166 20.03 21.42 6.89
N LEU A 1167 20.04 22.41 7.80
CA LEU A 1167 20.78 23.66 7.67
C LEU A 1167 22.31 23.44 7.73
N LEU A 1168 22.76 22.66 8.71
CA LEU A 1168 24.20 22.42 8.95
C LEU A 1168 24.81 21.40 7.98
N SER A 1169 24.01 20.50 7.38
CA SER A 1169 24.49 19.42 6.50
C SER A 1169 24.59 19.76 5.01
N ARG A 1170 24.47 21.04 4.64
CA ARG A 1170 24.55 21.50 3.23
C ARG A 1170 25.97 21.81 2.76
N ALA A 1171 26.88 22.06 3.69
CA ALA A 1171 28.26 22.41 3.41
C ALA A 1171 29.12 21.18 3.13
N ARG A 1172 29.96 21.22 2.09
CA ARG A 1172 30.96 20.18 1.83
C ARG A 1172 32.32 20.52 2.44
N LYS A 1173 32.80 21.76 2.24
CA LYS A 1173 34.17 22.18 2.59
C LYS A 1173 34.24 23.25 3.67
N LEU A 1174 33.32 24.21 3.69
CA LEU A 1174 33.26 25.29 4.68
C LEU A 1174 31.83 25.55 5.15
N LEU A 1175 31.62 25.58 6.46
CA LEU A 1175 30.39 26.06 7.10
C LEU A 1175 30.71 27.26 7.98
N VAL A 1176 30.11 28.41 7.67
CA VAL A 1176 30.16 29.63 8.50
C VAL A 1176 28.78 29.87 9.10
N VAL A 1177 28.66 29.87 10.42
CA VAL A 1177 27.42 30.23 11.13
C VAL A 1177 27.54 31.63 11.67
N VAL A 1178 26.61 32.51 11.32
CA VAL A 1178 26.52 33.91 11.78
C VAL A 1178 25.31 34.02 12.70
N GLY A 1179 25.55 34.36 13.96
CA GLY A 1179 24.49 34.49 14.96
C GLY A 1179 25.01 34.61 16.39
N ASP A 1180 24.10 34.89 17.32
CA ASP A 1180 24.38 35.10 18.75
C ASP A 1180 24.62 33.75 19.45
N LEU A 1181 25.89 33.36 19.60
CA LEU A 1181 26.24 32.03 20.11
C LEU A 1181 25.68 31.76 21.52
N PRO A 1182 25.86 32.65 22.52
CA PRO A 1182 25.26 32.49 23.85
C PRO A 1182 23.73 32.32 23.81
N HIS A 1183 23.01 33.09 22.99
CA HIS A 1183 21.55 32.99 22.89
C HIS A 1183 21.10 31.59 22.46
N PHE A 1184 21.76 31.01 21.45
CA PHE A 1184 21.43 29.66 20.97
C PHE A 1184 21.86 28.56 21.94
N GLU A 1185 22.96 28.76 22.67
CA GLU A 1185 23.44 27.82 23.69
C GLU A 1185 22.49 27.74 24.91
N GLU A 1186 21.96 28.88 25.36
CA GLU A 1186 21.08 28.96 26.53
C GLU A 1186 19.61 28.66 26.18
N HIS A 1187 19.14 29.14 25.02
CA HIS A 1187 17.71 29.14 24.69
C HIS A 1187 17.33 28.29 23.46
N GLY A 1188 18.30 27.66 22.79
CA GLY A 1188 18.06 26.82 21.60
C GLY A 1188 17.62 25.38 21.90
N GLY A 1189 17.62 24.96 23.17
CA GLY A 1189 17.25 23.60 23.57
C GLY A 1189 18.37 22.59 23.32
N GLU A 1190 18.04 21.30 23.43
CA GLU A 1190 19.03 20.20 23.47
C GLU A 1190 19.86 20.07 22.18
N ALA A 1191 19.22 20.17 21.01
CA ALA A 1191 19.92 20.07 19.73
C ALA A 1191 20.98 21.17 19.57
N TRP A 1192 20.61 22.43 19.87
CA TRP A 1192 21.57 23.54 19.82
C TRP A 1192 22.65 23.43 20.89
N LYS A 1193 22.32 22.96 22.10
CA LYS A 1193 23.32 22.69 23.14
C LYS A 1193 24.40 21.72 22.66
N HIS A 1194 24.02 20.62 22.01
CA HIS A 1194 24.99 19.69 21.43
C HIS A 1194 25.79 20.33 20.29
N VAL A 1195 25.14 21.05 19.39
CA VAL A 1195 25.80 21.77 18.29
C VAL A 1195 26.83 22.77 18.82
N THR A 1196 26.44 23.68 19.72
CA THR A 1196 27.33 24.72 20.26
C THR A 1196 28.48 24.14 21.08
N THR A 1197 28.24 23.07 21.84
CA THR A 1197 29.30 22.36 22.59
C THR A 1197 30.36 21.81 21.63
N VAL A 1198 29.97 21.21 20.50
CA VAL A 1198 30.90 20.73 19.48
C VAL A 1198 31.63 21.90 18.81
N PHE A 1199 30.91 22.97 18.44
CA PHE A 1199 31.51 24.18 17.88
C PHE A 1199 32.57 24.80 18.80
N ARG A 1200 32.33 24.87 20.11
CA ARG A 1200 33.33 25.35 21.09
C ARG A 1200 34.55 24.46 21.19
N ARG A 1201 34.42 23.16 20.90
CA ARG A 1201 35.50 22.19 21.03
C ARG A 1201 36.40 22.12 19.80
N ILE A 1202 35.82 22.12 18.59
CA ILE A 1202 36.56 21.89 17.35
C ILE A 1202 36.39 23.00 16.30
N GLY A 1203 35.36 23.83 16.43
CA GLY A 1203 35.11 24.95 15.53
C GLY A 1203 35.93 26.18 15.89
N LYS A 1204 36.07 27.10 14.92
CA LYS A 1204 36.70 28.40 15.16
C LYS A 1204 35.62 29.45 15.45
N ILE A 1205 35.55 29.90 16.69
CA ILE A 1205 34.63 30.97 17.11
C ILE A 1205 35.36 32.31 17.00
N ARG A 1206 34.76 33.26 16.30
CA ARG A 1206 35.28 34.62 16.13
C ARG A 1206 34.21 35.63 16.50
N ASP A 1207 34.56 36.53 17.42
CA ASP A 1207 33.75 37.69 17.76
C ASP A 1207 33.70 38.68 16.58
N ALA A 1208 32.49 39.04 16.15
CA ALA A 1208 32.25 39.95 15.04
C ALA A 1208 32.64 41.41 15.33
N VAL A 1209 33.03 41.77 16.57
CA VAL A 1209 33.45 43.13 16.98
C VAL A 1209 34.95 43.39 16.77
N GLN A 1210 35.80 42.36 16.73
CA GLN A 1210 37.24 42.52 17.00
C GLN A 1210 38.13 43.00 15.84
N GLU A 1211 37.61 43.32 14.65
CA GLU A 1211 38.33 44.08 13.60
C GLU A 1211 37.36 44.98 12.81
N PRO A 1212 37.78 46.18 12.35
CA PRO A 1212 37.06 46.83 11.26
C PRO A 1212 37.21 45.94 10.03
N LEU A 1213 36.08 45.53 9.44
CA LEU A 1213 36.01 44.83 8.16
C LEU A 1213 36.34 45.83 7.02
N GLY A 1214 37.56 46.36 7.04
CA GLY A 1214 38.07 47.39 6.15
C GLY A 1214 39.12 46.88 5.19
#